data_AF-A0A357MQM9-F1
#
_entry.id   AF-A0A357MQM9-F1
#
_cell.length_a   1.000
_cell.length_b   1.000
_cell.length_c   1.000
_cell.angle_alpha   90.00
_cell.angle_beta   90.00
_cell.angle_gamma   90.00
#
_symmetry.space_group_name_H-M   'P 1'
#
loop_
_entity.id
_entity.type
_entity.pdbx_description
1 polymer ?
#
loop_
_entity_poly.entity_id
_entity_poly.type
_entity_poly.pdbx_seq_one_letter_code
_entity_poly.pdbx_strand_id
1 'polypeptide(L)'
;LNQKKAKVGLIKIRLFRPFPKKQFLNALPKTCKAIAILDRTKEPGAAGEPLYEEIATTILENYNRLPKQKIIAGRYGIASKEFTPTMVKAVFDELQKANPKNHFTIGINDDVTHTSLKYDNNFDIEPASVFRAVFYGLGADGTVGANKNSIKIIGEETNLYAQGYFVYDAKKTGSRTVSHLRFGPNKIHSTYLIKCANFIGCHQFNFIEKIPILERAAPNATFLLNSSTSADKVWNVLPRSLQQTIIDKKIKFYVIDGYKIARDLGMKNHINTIMQTCFFALSNIIPLSDAIAKIKASIKKTYSSKGDAVLQRNYAAVDNTLANLTEVKIPPKATSHFDLPPTISNNAPKFMQKVVGKMLAGRGDELPVSALPCDGTYPTNSTCWEKRNTSHEIPIWIPEDCVQCGLCHAVCPHSAIRAKRYAKDALQNAPVNFPYNKLKGTDTHEECFTLQIYPEDCTGCAACVEVCPINKGKNNKKALIMQPKISTSEKELSNIKFFESLPVDPEKFDKTSVRGIQYITPMFEFCAACAGCGETPYIKLLTQLFGDRLTIADACGCTLAYGGYLPTIPWTINSDGRGPAFGASLFEDNAEFGYGFLLTAEKHREQALELITKLAAKINNPKLIHTIINTKQNTDHGITTKRKAVAELKNILKKINSSDAKQLLSLADQLIKQSIWALGGDGWAYDIGFGGLDHVLASGKNIKVLVLDTEVYSNTGGQSSKATPRGAVVKFAMGGKLAAKKDLGLMLMSYGNIYIANVAIGANPAQAIKAFQEAENYDGPAIIIAYSHCISHGIDMVQGMQQQKLAVQCGHWPLYRYNPDRIKDGLSPLQLDSEKPSILFKEYAQNENRYQILMRTKPEVAKLLMQQSQEDIKR
;
A
#
# COMPACT_ATOMS: atom_id res chain seq x y z
N LEU A 1 33.89 -24.01 -3.29
CA LEU A 1 34.95 -24.05 -2.25
C LEU A 1 35.70 -25.38 -2.25
N ASN A 2 35.04 -26.54 -2.10
CA ASN A 2 35.72 -27.84 -2.09
C ASN A 2 36.48 -28.16 -3.40
N GLN A 3 35.96 -27.76 -4.56
CA GLN A 3 36.71 -27.84 -5.84
C GLN A 3 38.03 -27.04 -5.82
N LYS A 4 38.13 -26.01 -4.97
CA LYS A 4 39.36 -25.24 -4.71
C LYS A 4 40.14 -25.78 -3.49
N LYS A 5 39.98 -27.07 -3.18
CA LYS A 5 40.65 -27.81 -2.08
C LYS A 5 40.34 -27.33 -0.65
N ALA A 6 39.33 -26.48 -0.44
CA ALA A 6 38.86 -26.16 0.91
C ALA A 6 38.24 -27.40 1.58
N LYS A 7 38.45 -27.57 2.89
CA LYS A 7 37.88 -28.68 3.69
C LYS A 7 36.65 -28.21 4.45
N VAL A 8 35.56 -27.92 3.72
CA VAL A 8 34.31 -27.44 4.32
C VAL A 8 33.16 -28.43 4.08
N GLY A 9 32.20 -28.44 5.01
CA GLY A 9 31.03 -29.30 4.98
C GLY A 9 29.78 -28.58 5.49
N LEU A 10 28.62 -29.22 5.32
CA LEU A 10 27.33 -28.70 5.76
C LEU A 10 26.51 -29.86 6.33
N ILE A 11 26.03 -29.71 7.56
CA ILE A 11 25.01 -30.59 8.14
C ILE A 11 23.65 -29.92 7.94
N LYS A 12 22.74 -30.61 7.25
CA LYS A 12 21.38 -30.12 7.02
C LYS A 12 20.44 -30.79 8.01
N ILE A 13 20.01 -30.04 9.03
CA ILE A 13 19.02 -30.52 9.99
C ILE A 13 17.68 -30.65 9.27
N ARG A 14 17.15 -31.88 9.22
CA ARG A 14 15.88 -32.20 8.55
C ARG A 14 14.73 -32.29 9.54
N LEU A 15 14.98 -32.94 10.67
CA LEU A 15 14.08 -33.03 11.80
C LEU A 15 14.66 -32.18 12.92
N PHE A 16 14.01 -31.07 13.28
CA PHE A 16 14.45 -30.24 14.41
C PHE A 16 13.90 -30.76 15.75
N ARG A 17 12.67 -31.30 15.75
CA ARG A 17 12.02 -31.88 16.93
C ARG A 17 11.29 -33.19 16.59
N PRO A 18 11.47 -34.26 17.38
CA PRO A 18 12.49 -34.43 18.42
C PRO A 18 13.92 -34.30 17.84
N PHE A 19 14.85 -33.67 18.58
CA PHE A 19 16.18 -33.36 18.04
C PHE A 19 17.01 -34.64 17.84
N PRO A 20 17.52 -34.90 16.62
CA PRO A 20 18.11 -36.20 16.27
C PRO A 20 19.59 -36.29 16.71
N LYS A 21 19.83 -36.28 18.03
CA LYS A 21 21.17 -36.26 18.65
C LYS A 21 22.12 -37.31 18.05
N LYS A 22 21.69 -38.57 17.99
CA LYS A 22 22.49 -39.69 17.46
C LYS A 22 22.87 -39.49 15.99
N GLN A 23 21.92 -39.08 15.15
CA GLN A 23 22.14 -38.87 13.72
C GLN A 23 23.01 -37.64 13.48
N PHE A 24 22.86 -36.58 14.28
CA PHE A 24 23.75 -35.42 14.24
C PHE A 24 25.20 -35.81 14.53
N LEU A 25 25.44 -36.55 15.63
CA LEU A 25 26.77 -37.02 16.00
C LEU A 25 27.38 -37.93 14.91
N ASN A 26 26.58 -38.82 14.32
CA ASN A 26 27.02 -39.67 13.21
C ASN A 26 27.35 -38.89 11.93
N ALA A 27 26.66 -37.78 11.68
CA ALA A 27 26.89 -36.93 10.53
C ALA A 27 28.06 -35.97 10.71
N LEU A 28 28.51 -35.72 11.95
CA LEU A 28 29.62 -34.84 12.26
C LEU A 28 30.95 -35.55 11.93
N PRO A 29 31.73 -35.06 10.94
CA PRO A 29 32.99 -35.70 10.60
C PRO A 29 33.98 -35.65 11.77
N LYS A 30 34.68 -36.75 12.04
CA LYS A 30 35.73 -36.81 13.08
C LYS A 30 36.86 -35.79 12.88
N THR A 31 37.04 -35.30 11.65
CA THR A 31 38.03 -34.28 11.28
C THR A 31 37.56 -32.84 11.51
N CYS A 32 36.31 -32.64 11.95
CA CYS A 32 35.74 -31.32 12.17
C CYS A 32 36.44 -30.62 13.35
N LYS A 33 37.02 -29.44 13.09
CA LYS A 33 37.70 -28.60 14.09
C LYS A 33 36.91 -27.36 14.51
N ALA A 34 35.93 -26.96 13.71
CA ALA A 34 35.14 -25.76 13.95
C ALA A 34 33.74 -25.89 13.31
N ILE A 35 32.72 -25.40 14.00
CA ILE A 35 31.32 -25.46 13.61
C ILE A 35 30.72 -24.06 13.75
N ALA A 36 30.05 -23.57 12.69
CA ALA A 36 29.16 -22.42 12.77
C ALA A 36 27.72 -22.92 12.71
N ILE A 37 26.90 -22.54 13.70
CA ILE A 37 25.47 -22.81 13.73
C ILE A 37 24.74 -21.55 13.28
N LEU A 38 23.83 -21.70 12.31
CA LEU A 38 23.11 -20.60 11.71
C LEU A 38 21.61 -20.71 12.01
N ASP A 39 21.09 -19.72 12.70
CA ASP A 39 19.69 -19.62 13.07
C ASP A 39 18.98 -18.55 12.25
N ARG A 40 17.78 -18.88 11.75
CA ARG A 40 16.91 -17.96 11.01
C ARG A 40 15.85 -17.36 11.91
N THR A 41 16.26 -16.94 13.10
CA THR A 41 15.41 -16.33 14.13
C THR A 41 16.24 -15.35 14.98
N LYS A 42 15.58 -14.62 15.88
CA LYS A 42 16.21 -13.81 16.92
C LYS A 42 15.37 -13.92 18.18
N GLU A 43 16.00 -14.33 19.28
CA GLU A 43 15.40 -14.36 20.61
C GLU A 43 16.09 -13.30 21.49
N PRO A 44 15.51 -12.09 21.62
CA PRO A 44 16.15 -11.02 22.37
C PRO A 44 16.38 -11.43 23.84
N GLY A 45 17.63 -11.35 24.29
CA GLY A 45 18.02 -11.65 25.69
C GLY A 45 18.36 -13.12 25.97
N ALA A 46 18.13 -14.04 25.03
CA ALA A 46 18.52 -15.45 25.17
C ALA A 46 20.05 -15.63 25.15
N ALA A 47 20.54 -16.74 25.73
CA ALA A 47 21.97 -17.08 25.73
C ALA A 47 22.47 -17.45 24.32
N GLY A 48 21.62 -18.05 23.49
CA GLY A 48 21.77 -18.10 22.05
C GLY A 48 20.47 -18.54 21.36
N GLU A 49 20.52 -18.69 20.04
CA GLU A 49 19.34 -19.10 19.28
C GLU A 49 19.04 -20.62 19.39
N PRO A 50 17.81 -21.07 19.10
CA PRO A 50 17.35 -22.43 19.41
C PRO A 50 18.19 -23.56 18.81
N LEU A 51 18.63 -23.44 17.54
CA LEU A 51 19.44 -24.50 16.94
C LEU A 51 20.86 -24.51 17.50
N TYR A 52 21.41 -23.33 17.78
CA TYR A 52 22.69 -23.20 18.47
C TYR A 52 22.65 -23.90 19.84
N GLU A 53 21.67 -23.60 20.68
CA GLU A 53 21.59 -24.18 22.03
C GLU A 53 21.43 -25.70 22.00
N GLU A 54 20.65 -26.26 21.07
CA GLU A 54 20.51 -27.70 20.89
C GLU A 54 21.81 -28.39 20.48
N ILE A 55 22.52 -27.82 19.51
CA ILE A 55 23.80 -28.37 19.04
C ILE A 55 24.87 -28.22 20.11
N ALA A 56 24.95 -27.05 20.76
CA ALA A 56 25.89 -26.79 21.84
C ALA A 56 25.68 -27.77 23.00
N THR A 57 24.43 -27.98 23.42
CA THR A 57 24.08 -28.95 24.46
C THR A 57 24.41 -30.38 24.04
N THR A 58 24.09 -30.77 22.80
CA THR A 58 24.40 -32.11 22.29
C THR A 58 25.91 -32.38 22.26
N ILE A 59 26.72 -31.38 21.87
CA ILE A 59 28.19 -31.50 21.89
C ILE A 59 28.70 -31.53 23.33
N LEU A 60 28.17 -30.67 24.21
CA LEU A 60 28.54 -30.63 25.62
C LEU A 60 28.27 -31.97 26.31
N GLU A 61 27.11 -32.59 26.12
CA GLU A 61 26.78 -33.91 26.66
C GLU A 61 27.70 -35.03 26.14
N ASN A 62 28.41 -34.81 25.03
CA ASN A 62 29.27 -35.78 24.37
C ASN A 62 30.74 -35.34 24.27
N TYR A 63 31.17 -34.36 25.08
CA TYR A 63 32.49 -33.73 24.97
C TYR A 63 33.66 -34.74 25.07
N ASN A 64 33.53 -35.79 25.89
CA ASN A 64 34.54 -36.84 26.04
C ASN A 64 34.71 -37.72 24.79
N ARG A 65 33.72 -37.73 23.88
CA ARG A 65 33.70 -38.58 22.68
C ARG A 65 33.99 -37.80 21.39
N LEU A 66 34.15 -36.49 21.49
CA LEU A 66 34.32 -35.58 20.36
C LEU A 66 35.68 -34.86 20.46
N PRO A 67 36.36 -34.59 19.33
CA PRO A 67 37.54 -33.75 19.36
C PRO A 67 37.15 -32.34 19.82
N LYS A 68 38.04 -31.59 20.46
CA LYS A 68 37.74 -30.20 20.85
C LYS A 68 37.46 -29.36 19.60
N GLN A 69 36.21 -28.91 19.41
CA GLN A 69 35.84 -28.02 18.30
C GLN A 69 35.59 -26.58 18.78
N LYS A 70 35.96 -25.61 17.93
CA LYS A 70 35.45 -24.24 18.06
C LYS A 70 33.98 -24.20 17.64
N ILE A 71 33.12 -23.56 18.43
CA ILE A 71 31.69 -23.42 18.11
C ILE A 71 31.36 -21.93 18.08
N ILE A 72 30.72 -21.48 17.01
CA ILE A 72 30.15 -20.13 16.92
C ILE A 72 28.69 -20.20 16.46
N ALA A 73 27.91 -19.22 16.89
CA ALA A 73 26.52 -19.00 16.54
C ALA A 73 26.38 -17.76 15.66
N GLY A 74 25.45 -17.80 14.71
CA GLY A 74 25.13 -16.64 13.89
C GLY A 74 23.68 -16.61 13.43
N ARG A 75 23.15 -15.40 13.27
CA ARG A 75 21.81 -15.16 12.73
C ARG A 75 21.87 -14.76 11.25
N TYR A 76 20.93 -15.26 10.46
CA TYR A 76 20.84 -14.93 9.03
C TYR A 76 19.38 -14.89 8.57
N GLY A 77 19.12 -14.24 7.43
CA GLY A 77 17.90 -14.46 6.65
C GLY A 77 16.54 -14.11 7.29
N ILE A 78 16.52 -13.41 8.43
CA ILE A 78 15.30 -12.98 9.13
C ILE A 78 14.47 -12.10 8.18
N ALA A 79 13.14 -12.28 8.17
CA ALA A 79 12.21 -11.57 7.30
C ALA A 79 12.64 -11.60 5.81
N SER A 80 13.13 -12.75 5.35
CA SER A 80 13.60 -12.95 3.97
C SER A 80 14.78 -12.08 3.55
N LYS A 81 15.60 -11.59 4.49
CA LYS A 81 16.92 -11.01 4.18
C LYS A 81 17.72 -11.98 3.32
N GLU A 82 18.46 -11.44 2.35
CA GLU A 82 19.27 -12.27 1.47
C GLU A 82 20.30 -13.11 2.23
N PHE A 83 20.55 -14.32 1.73
CA PHE A 83 21.58 -15.23 2.18
C PHE A 83 22.31 -15.84 0.97
N THR A 84 23.35 -15.13 0.55
CA THR A 84 24.05 -15.40 -0.71
C THR A 84 25.31 -16.26 -0.50
N PRO A 85 25.89 -16.84 -1.56
CA PRO A 85 27.14 -17.60 -1.46
C PRO A 85 28.31 -16.83 -0.86
N THR A 86 28.35 -15.50 -1.04
CA THR A 86 29.38 -14.63 -0.45
C THR A 86 29.27 -14.56 1.06
N MET A 87 28.03 -14.51 1.56
CA MET A 87 27.72 -14.55 2.99
C MET A 87 28.09 -15.89 3.60
N VAL A 88 27.79 -17.00 2.92
CA VAL A 88 28.21 -18.35 3.33
C VAL A 88 29.73 -18.46 3.38
N LYS A 89 30.44 -17.92 2.38
CA LYS A 89 31.90 -17.90 2.38
C LYS A 89 32.45 -17.13 3.59
N ALA A 90 31.88 -15.98 3.92
CA ALA A 90 32.30 -15.19 5.07
C ALA A 90 32.12 -15.93 6.41
N VAL A 91 31.08 -16.75 6.56
CA VAL A 91 30.93 -17.63 7.74
C VAL A 91 32.08 -18.65 7.81
N PHE A 92 32.46 -19.25 6.69
CA PHE A 92 33.61 -20.16 6.66
C PHE A 92 34.95 -19.45 6.89
N ASP A 93 35.12 -18.23 6.36
CA ASP A 93 36.32 -17.42 6.61
C ASP A 93 36.41 -17.02 8.10
N GLU A 94 35.30 -16.72 8.74
CA GLU A 94 35.24 -16.42 10.17
C GLU A 94 35.70 -17.61 11.02
N LEU A 95 35.25 -18.83 10.71
CA LEU A 95 35.65 -20.07 11.40
C LEU A 95 37.17 -20.32 11.37
N GLN A 96 37.87 -19.82 10.35
CA GLN A 96 39.31 -19.98 10.19
C GLN A 96 40.12 -19.04 11.09
N LYS A 97 39.52 -17.97 11.62
CA LYS A 97 40.21 -17.04 12.51
C LYS A 97 40.61 -17.71 13.82
N ALA A 98 41.67 -17.19 14.44
CA ALA A 98 42.10 -17.62 15.77
C ALA A 98 40.98 -17.37 16.79
N ASN A 99 40.44 -16.15 16.78
CA ASN A 99 39.33 -15.71 17.61
C ASN A 99 38.11 -15.37 16.72
N PRO A 100 37.28 -16.36 16.35
CA PRO A 100 36.11 -16.12 15.52
C PRO A 100 35.05 -15.34 16.32
N LYS A 101 34.34 -14.43 15.66
CA LYS A 101 33.20 -13.71 16.24
C LYS A 101 32.06 -14.71 16.52
N ASN A 102 31.63 -14.80 17.78
CA ASN A 102 30.44 -15.54 18.17
C ASN A 102 29.20 -14.62 18.19
N HIS A 103 27.99 -15.19 18.18
CA HIS A 103 26.69 -14.49 18.12
C HIS A 103 26.61 -13.42 17.02
N PHE A 104 27.20 -13.73 15.87
CA PHE A 104 27.31 -12.80 14.77
C PHE A 104 25.99 -12.64 14.00
N THR A 105 25.93 -11.64 13.14
CA THR A 105 24.89 -11.52 12.10
C THR A 105 25.54 -11.54 10.72
N ILE A 106 24.82 -12.02 9.71
CA ILE A 106 25.30 -11.99 8.32
C ILE A 106 24.19 -11.49 7.39
N GLY A 107 24.56 -10.60 6.48
CA GLY A 107 23.64 -9.96 5.52
C GLY A 107 23.10 -8.59 5.93
N ILE A 108 23.60 -8.01 7.03
CA ILE A 108 23.31 -6.63 7.48
C ILE A 108 24.60 -5.89 7.84
N ASN A 109 24.53 -4.56 7.92
CA ASN A 109 25.59 -3.74 8.53
C ASN A 109 25.16 -3.34 9.95
N ASP A 110 25.61 -4.09 10.94
CA ASP A 110 25.38 -3.77 12.35
C ASP A 110 26.52 -2.91 12.89
N ASP A 111 26.35 -1.60 12.78
CA ASP A 111 27.26 -0.57 13.28
C ASP A 111 26.92 -0.08 14.69
N VAL A 112 25.94 -0.72 15.36
CA VAL A 112 25.53 -0.38 16.73
C VAL A 112 26.08 -1.40 17.71
N THR A 113 25.78 -2.68 17.50
CA THR A 113 26.26 -3.78 18.36
C THR A 113 27.43 -4.55 17.76
N HIS A 114 27.86 -4.17 16.56
CA HIS A 114 29.04 -4.72 15.88
C HIS A 114 29.03 -6.24 15.73
N THR A 115 27.84 -6.85 15.60
CA THR A 115 27.69 -8.30 15.44
C THR A 115 27.91 -8.76 14.00
N SER A 116 27.82 -7.88 13.01
CA SER A 116 27.85 -8.31 11.60
C SER A 116 29.24 -8.80 11.15
N LEU A 117 29.24 -9.77 10.24
CA LEU A 117 30.42 -10.21 9.50
C LEU A 117 30.55 -9.42 8.18
N LYS A 118 31.78 -9.05 7.83
CA LYS A 118 32.09 -8.48 6.52
C LYS A 118 32.19 -9.59 5.47
N TYR A 119 31.71 -9.33 4.25
CA TYR A 119 31.79 -10.27 3.14
C TYR A 119 32.07 -9.56 1.81
N ASP A 120 32.76 -10.25 0.91
CA ASP A 120 33.07 -9.76 -0.44
C ASP A 120 31.90 -10.00 -1.40
N ASN A 121 31.34 -8.94 -1.98
CA ASN A 121 30.20 -9.03 -2.88
C ASN A 121 30.52 -9.61 -4.26
N ASN A 122 31.79 -9.68 -4.65
CA ASN A 122 32.23 -10.08 -5.99
C ASN A 122 32.35 -11.60 -6.19
N PHE A 123 32.23 -12.39 -5.14
CA PHE A 123 32.32 -13.84 -5.25
C PHE A 123 31.02 -14.45 -5.84
N ASP A 124 31.14 -15.09 -6.99
CA ASP A 124 30.05 -15.84 -7.65
C ASP A 124 30.41 -17.33 -7.76
N ILE A 125 29.39 -18.17 -7.66
CA ILE A 125 29.48 -19.63 -7.83
C ILE A 125 28.50 -20.16 -8.87
N GLU A 126 27.70 -19.29 -9.49
CA GLU A 126 26.78 -19.71 -10.55
C GLU A 126 27.57 -20.12 -11.81
N PRO A 127 27.32 -21.32 -12.35
CA PRO A 127 28.03 -21.79 -13.53
C PRO A 127 27.58 -21.01 -14.77
N ALA A 128 28.49 -20.83 -15.72
CA ALA A 128 28.22 -20.15 -17.00
C ALA A 128 27.11 -20.83 -17.83
N SER A 129 26.85 -22.12 -17.58
CA SER A 129 25.79 -22.90 -18.23
C SER A 129 24.36 -22.55 -17.76
N VAL A 130 24.21 -21.68 -16.77
CA VAL A 130 22.90 -21.23 -16.28
C VAL A 130 22.57 -19.88 -16.91
N PHE A 131 21.50 -19.86 -17.70
CA PHE A 131 20.91 -18.64 -18.23
C PHE A 131 20.12 -17.91 -17.14
N ARG A 132 20.32 -16.60 -17.03
CA ARG A 132 19.78 -15.76 -15.94
C ARG A 132 19.07 -14.56 -16.52
N ALA A 133 17.78 -14.41 -16.21
CA ALA A 133 16.98 -13.29 -16.68
C ALA A 133 16.35 -12.52 -15.52
N VAL A 134 16.35 -11.18 -15.64
CA VAL A 134 15.69 -10.27 -14.72
C VAL A 134 14.66 -9.43 -15.49
N PHE A 135 13.45 -9.32 -14.96
CA PHE A 135 12.38 -8.54 -15.59
C PHE A 135 11.83 -7.54 -14.60
N TYR A 136 11.76 -6.28 -15.01
CA TYR A 136 11.15 -5.18 -14.28
C TYR A 136 9.81 -4.83 -14.92
N GLY A 137 8.74 -5.00 -14.15
CA GLY A 137 7.37 -4.69 -14.56
C GLY A 137 6.61 -3.90 -13.50
N LEU A 138 5.41 -3.47 -13.85
CA LEU A 138 4.46 -2.82 -12.94
C LEU A 138 3.46 -3.84 -12.39
N GLY A 139 3.00 -3.64 -11.16
CA GLY A 139 1.85 -4.35 -10.62
C GLY A 139 0.66 -4.30 -11.61
N ALA A 140 0.11 -5.47 -11.92
CA ALA A 140 -0.99 -5.68 -12.87
C ALA A 140 -0.70 -5.46 -14.38
N ASP A 141 0.55 -5.26 -14.81
CA ASP A 141 0.88 -5.19 -16.25
C ASP A 141 0.99 -6.58 -16.95
N GLY A 142 0.91 -7.66 -16.17
CA GLY A 142 0.95 -9.04 -16.64
C GLY A 142 2.35 -9.66 -16.76
N THR A 143 3.42 -8.91 -16.45
CA THR A 143 4.82 -9.37 -16.52
C THR A 143 5.07 -10.64 -15.72
N VAL A 144 4.60 -10.68 -14.46
CA VAL A 144 4.78 -11.85 -13.60
C VAL A 144 4.03 -13.07 -14.14
N GLY A 145 2.82 -12.87 -14.68
CA GLY A 145 2.03 -13.93 -15.29
C GLY A 145 2.72 -14.52 -16.51
N ALA A 146 3.23 -13.66 -17.40
CA ALA A 146 4.03 -14.05 -18.55
C ALA A 146 5.28 -14.84 -18.12
N ASN A 147 6.01 -14.38 -17.11
CA ASN A 147 7.21 -15.07 -16.62
C ASN A 147 6.91 -16.45 -16.03
N LYS A 148 5.82 -16.60 -15.25
CA LYS A 148 5.35 -17.92 -14.78
C LYS A 148 5.02 -18.85 -15.94
N ASN A 149 4.41 -18.32 -17.00
CA ASN A 149 4.11 -19.07 -18.21
C ASN A 149 5.39 -19.48 -18.97
N SER A 150 6.38 -18.57 -19.09
CA SER A 150 7.67 -18.88 -19.72
C SER A 150 8.44 -19.96 -18.97
N ILE A 151 8.44 -19.94 -17.63
CA ILE A 151 9.03 -21.01 -16.80
C ILE A 151 8.38 -22.35 -17.13
N LYS A 152 7.04 -22.36 -17.23
CA LYS A 152 6.27 -23.57 -17.54
C LYS A 152 6.61 -24.11 -18.93
N ILE A 153 6.62 -23.24 -19.96
CA ILE A 153 6.98 -23.62 -21.32
C ILE A 153 8.40 -24.23 -21.35
N ILE A 154 9.39 -23.56 -20.77
CA ILE A 154 10.78 -24.05 -20.81
C ILE A 154 10.94 -25.35 -20.01
N GLY A 155 10.33 -25.44 -18.83
CA GLY A 155 10.46 -26.61 -17.95
C GLY A 155 9.68 -27.85 -18.42
N GLU A 156 8.59 -27.68 -19.17
CA GLU A 156 7.81 -28.82 -19.72
C GLU A 156 8.33 -29.28 -21.08
N GLU A 157 9.03 -28.41 -21.84
CA GLU A 157 9.40 -28.68 -23.23
C GLU A 157 10.90 -28.89 -23.45
N THR A 158 11.71 -28.71 -22.41
CA THR A 158 13.16 -28.92 -22.48
C THR A 158 13.63 -29.78 -21.31
N ASN A 159 14.84 -30.33 -21.43
CA ASN A 159 15.51 -31.00 -20.31
C ASN A 159 16.15 -30.02 -19.31
N LEU A 160 15.88 -28.71 -19.45
CA LEU A 160 16.43 -27.71 -18.55
C LEU A 160 15.63 -27.66 -17.25
N TYR A 161 16.36 -27.54 -16.14
CA TYR A 161 15.77 -27.11 -14.89
C TYR A 161 15.40 -25.63 -15.00
N ALA A 162 14.20 -25.28 -14.53
CA ALA A 162 13.71 -23.91 -14.48
C ALA A 162 13.47 -23.47 -13.03
N GLN A 163 13.83 -22.23 -12.71
CA GLN A 163 13.56 -21.59 -11.42
C GLN A 163 13.00 -20.19 -11.65
N GLY A 164 11.99 -19.81 -10.86
CA GLY A 164 11.47 -18.44 -10.81
C GLY A 164 11.32 -17.96 -9.38
N TYR A 165 11.75 -16.73 -9.13
CA TYR A 165 11.49 -15.99 -7.90
C TYR A 165 10.97 -14.60 -8.25
N PHE A 166 9.97 -14.10 -7.52
CA PHE A 166 9.28 -12.87 -7.83
C PHE A 166 9.31 -11.95 -6.62
N VAL A 167 9.95 -10.79 -6.77
CA VAL A 167 9.94 -9.73 -5.77
C VAL A 167 8.77 -8.82 -6.08
N TYR A 168 7.87 -8.70 -5.13
CA TYR A 168 6.75 -7.77 -5.17
C TYR A 168 7.00 -6.65 -4.18
N ASP A 169 6.51 -5.47 -4.52
CA ASP A 169 6.31 -4.37 -3.60
C ASP A 169 4.92 -4.52 -2.94
N ALA A 170 4.76 -4.10 -1.69
CA ALA A 170 3.48 -4.23 -1.00
C ALA A 170 2.45 -3.17 -1.41
N LYS A 171 2.90 -2.11 -2.09
CA LYS A 171 1.99 -1.14 -2.71
C LYS A 171 1.06 -1.85 -3.69
N LYS A 172 -0.25 -1.56 -3.62
CA LYS A 172 -1.27 -2.29 -4.39
C LYS A 172 -1.39 -1.82 -5.84
N THR A 173 -1.25 -0.52 -6.07
CA THR A 173 -1.21 0.07 -7.43
C THR A 173 0.21 0.44 -7.78
N GLY A 174 0.57 0.45 -9.06
CA GLY A 174 1.74 1.19 -9.57
C GLY A 174 3.05 0.81 -8.89
N SER A 175 3.16 -0.45 -8.47
CA SER A 175 4.26 -0.98 -7.67
C SER A 175 5.22 -1.74 -8.55
N ARG A 176 6.52 -1.68 -8.22
CA ARG A 176 7.56 -2.35 -9.03
C ARG A 176 7.53 -3.84 -8.73
N THR A 177 7.56 -4.67 -9.76
CA THR A 177 7.77 -6.11 -9.67
C THR A 177 9.10 -6.47 -10.33
N VAL A 178 9.87 -7.37 -9.70
CA VAL A 178 11.13 -7.87 -10.24
C VAL A 178 11.10 -9.40 -10.29
N SER A 179 11.10 -9.96 -11.50
CA SER A 179 11.17 -11.41 -11.71
C SER A 179 12.60 -11.85 -11.90
N HIS A 180 13.01 -12.91 -11.21
CA HIS A 180 14.32 -13.54 -11.35
C HIS A 180 14.14 -14.96 -11.87
N LEU A 181 14.58 -15.21 -13.11
CA LEU A 181 14.46 -16.51 -13.76
C LEU A 181 15.83 -17.13 -14.00
N ARG A 182 15.95 -18.44 -13.74
CA ARG A 182 17.13 -19.23 -14.08
C ARG A 182 16.74 -20.47 -14.87
N PHE A 183 17.55 -20.80 -15.87
CA PHE A 183 17.40 -22.00 -16.69
C PHE A 183 18.77 -22.66 -16.88
N GLY A 184 18.87 -23.98 -16.74
CA GLY A 184 20.13 -24.67 -16.95
C GLY A 184 20.03 -26.19 -16.98
N PRO A 185 21.07 -26.89 -17.46
CA PRO A 185 21.04 -28.34 -17.63
C PRO A 185 21.12 -29.11 -16.31
N ASN A 186 21.55 -28.45 -15.23
CA ASN A 186 21.72 -29.04 -13.91
C ASN A 186 20.70 -28.48 -12.92
N LYS A 187 20.40 -29.25 -11.88
CA LYS A 187 19.49 -28.83 -10.81
C LYS A 187 19.96 -27.49 -10.19
N ILE A 188 19.05 -26.52 -10.17
CA ILE A 188 19.34 -25.18 -9.69
C ILE A 188 19.16 -25.12 -8.17
N HIS A 189 20.24 -24.82 -7.46
CA HIS A 189 20.27 -24.69 -6.00
C HIS A 189 20.38 -23.24 -5.50
N SER A 190 20.36 -22.27 -6.41
CA SER A 190 20.52 -20.84 -6.11
C SER A 190 19.25 -20.25 -5.47
N THR A 191 19.07 -20.45 -4.16
CA THR A 191 17.95 -19.86 -3.39
C THR A 191 18.25 -18.41 -2.97
N TYR A 192 18.69 -17.59 -3.91
CA TYR A 192 19.04 -16.18 -3.77
C TYR A 192 18.79 -15.41 -5.08
N LEU A 193 18.70 -14.09 -5.03
CA LEU A 193 18.46 -13.20 -6.17
C LEU A 193 19.62 -13.21 -7.17
N ILE A 194 19.32 -13.03 -8.45
CA ILE A 194 20.33 -12.97 -9.52
C ILE A 194 21.19 -11.71 -9.35
N LYS A 195 22.51 -11.87 -9.25
CA LYS A 195 23.47 -10.75 -9.22
C LYS A 195 23.93 -10.33 -10.62
N CYS A 196 24.14 -11.30 -11.51
CA CYS A 196 24.61 -11.08 -12.89
C CYS A 196 23.66 -11.77 -13.88
N ALA A 197 22.91 -10.98 -14.64
CA ALA A 197 21.88 -11.44 -15.57
C ALA A 197 22.37 -11.39 -17.02
N ASN A 198 22.08 -12.45 -17.78
CA ASN A 198 22.29 -12.52 -19.23
C ASN A 198 21.25 -11.71 -20.00
N PHE A 199 20.05 -11.56 -19.43
CA PHE A 199 18.93 -10.85 -20.04
C PHE A 199 18.27 -9.92 -19.01
N ILE A 200 17.99 -8.69 -19.41
CA ILE A 200 17.21 -7.73 -18.63
C ILE A 200 16.06 -7.21 -19.48
N GLY A 201 14.82 -7.39 -19.00
CA GLY A 201 13.63 -6.78 -19.59
C GLY A 201 13.11 -5.64 -18.73
N CYS A 202 12.92 -4.46 -19.30
CA CYS A 202 12.27 -3.32 -18.66
C CYS A 202 10.97 -3.01 -19.39
N HIS A 203 9.85 -3.39 -18.78
CA HIS A 203 8.53 -3.32 -19.41
C HIS A 203 7.84 -1.96 -19.23
N GLN A 204 8.42 -1.07 -18.42
CA GLN A 204 7.94 0.28 -18.18
C GLN A 204 9.06 1.29 -18.42
N PHE A 205 8.81 2.26 -19.29
CA PHE A 205 9.82 3.25 -19.66
C PHE A 205 10.29 4.08 -18.45
N ASN A 206 9.36 4.54 -17.60
CA ASN A 206 9.62 5.40 -16.45
C ASN A 206 10.58 4.80 -15.39
N PHE A 207 10.86 3.49 -15.41
CA PHE A 207 11.85 2.91 -14.50
C PHE A 207 13.28 3.32 -14.85
N ILE A 208 13.60 3.50 -16.13
CA ILE A 208 14.96 3.88 -16.53
C ILE A 208 15.33 5.29 -16.06
N GLU A 209 14.32 6.12 -15.76
CA GLU A 209 14.48 7.49 -15.25
C GLU A 209 14.58 7.55 -13.73
N LYS A 210 14.34 6.43 -13.02
CA LYS A 210 14.23 6.40 -11.55
C LYS A 210 15.20 5.47 -10.86
N ILE A 211 15.64 4.39 -11.53
CA ILE A 211 16.45 3.35 -10.92
C ILE A 211 17.55 2.84 -11.87
N PRO A 212 18.68 2.36 -11.33
CA PRO A 212 19.78 1.79 -12.12
C PRO A 212 19.42 0.38 -12.63
N ILE A 213 18.55 0.31 -13.65
CA ILE A 213 17.94 -0.93 -14.14
C ILE A 213 18.97 -2.01 -14.59
N LEU A 214 20.15 -1.58 -15.04
CA LEU A 214 21.23 -2.41 -15.57
C LEU A 214 22.35 -2.73 -14.55
N GLU A 215 22.15 -2.42 -13.27
CA GLU A 215 23.11 -2.74 -12.21
C GLU A 215 23.48 -4.23 -12.24
N ARG A 216 22.48 -5.10 -12.40
CA ARG A 216 22.61 -6.56 -12.44
C ARG A 216 23.01 -7.11 -13.81
N ALA A 217 23.27 -6.29 -14.82
CA ALA A 217 23.64 -6.77 -16.16
C ALA A 217 25.02 -7.45 -16.13
N ALA A 218 25.13 -8.63 -16.73
CA ALA A 218 26.42 -9.22 -17.05
C ALA A 218 27.05 -8.52 -18.28
N PRO A 219 28.36 -8.64 -18.51
CA PRO A 219 28.97 -8.28 -19.78
C PRO A 219 28.30 -9.04 -20.94
N ASN A 220 28.09 -8.36 -22.07
CA ASN A 220 27.38 -8.83 -23.27
C ASN A 220 25.93 -9.25 -23.04
N ALA A 221 25.30 -8.78 -21.95
CA ALA A 221 23.88 -9.04 -21.69
C ALA A 221 22.98 -8.42 -22.76
N THR A 222 21.78 -8.97 -22.91
CA THR A 222 20.71 -8.39 -23.73
C THR A 222 19.81 -7.53 -22.85
N PHE A 223 19.54 -6.30 -23.29
CA PHE A 223 18.59 -5.38 -22.67
C PHE A 223 17.41 -5.12 -23.61
N LEU A 224 16.20 -5.39 -23.13
CA LEU A 224 14.94 -5.10 -23.81
C LEU A 224 14.20 -3.99 -23.07
N LEU A 225 13.84 -2.91 -23.78
CA LEU A 225 13.06 -1.80 -23.23
C LEU A 225 11.74 -1.62 -23.99
N ASN A 226 10.62 -1.60 -23.25
CA ASN A 226 9.35 -1.12 -23.79
C ASN A 226 9.35 0.40 -23.83
N SER A 227 9.33 1.00 -25.01
CA SER A 227 9.41 2.45 -25.23
C SER A 227 8.55 2.87 -26.41
N SER A 228 7.87 4.01 -26.27
CA SER A 228 7.21 4.69 -27.40
C SER A 228 8.19 5.50 -28.26
N THR A 229 9.45 5.62 -27.84
CA THR A 229 10.50 6.26 -28.62
C THR A 229 11.15 5.23 -29.56
N SER A 230 11.26 5.59 -30.84
CA SER A 230 11.84 4.73 -31.87
C SER A 230 13.34 4.45 -31.64
N ALA A 231 13.85 3.36 -32.22
CA ALA A 231 15.23 2.89 -32.03
C ALA A 231 16.31 3.92 -32.43
N ASP A 232 16.01 4.80 -33.40
CA ASP A 232 16.89 5.89 -33.83
C ASP A 232 16.95 7.07 -32.84
N LYS A 233 15.92 7.24 -31.99
CA LYS A 233 15.80 8.38 -31.05
C LYS A 233 15.97 8.00 -29.59
N VAL A 234 15.74 6.73 -29.24
CA VAL A 234 15.69 6.27 -27.84
C VAL A 234 16.98 6.52 -27.09
N TRP A 235 18.13 6.48 -27.77
CA TRP A 235 19.42 6.78 -27.15
C TRP A 235 19.45 8.17 -26.50
N ASN A 236 18.85 9.17 -27.12
CA ASN A 236 18.87 10.57 -26.66
C ASN A 236 18.04 10.84 -25.40
N VAL A 237 17.17 9.90 -25.04
CA VAL A 237 16.30 10.00 -23.85
C VAL A 237 16.75 9.07 -22.72
N LEU A 238 17.93 8.43 -22.83
CA LEU A 238 18.50 7.63 -21.75
C LEU A 238 19.36 8.49 -20.81
N PRO A 239 19.32 8.23 -19.48
CA PRO A 239 20.28 8.83 -18.54
C PRO A 239 21.73 8.48 -18.88
N ARG A 240 22.66 9.37 -18.55
CA ARG A 240 24.09 9.20 -18.83
C ARG A 240 24.68 7.94 -18.19
N SER A 241 24.36 7.64 -16.93
CA SER A 241 24.84 6.43 -16.24
C SER A 241 24.37 5.13 -16.93
N LEU A 242 23.14 5.14 -17.46
CA LEU A 242 22.58 4.01 -18.19
C LEU A 242 23.28 3.81 -19.53
N GLN A 243 23.48 4.88 -20.31
CA GLN A 243 24.25 4.84 -21.55
C GLN A 243 25.67 4.31 -21.31
N GLN A 244 26.34 4.80 -20.28
CA GLN A 244 27.69 4.37 -19.94
C GLN A 244 27.72 2.87 -19.59
N THR A 245 26.75 2.39 -18.82
CA THR A 245 26.64 0.95 -18.49
C THR A 245 26.44 0.09 -19.73
N ILE A 246 25.63 0.55 -20.70
CA ILE A 246 25.41 -0.15 -21.97
C ILE A 246 26.73 -0.30 -22.75
N ILE A 247 27.53 0.77 -22.81
CA ILE A 247 28.82 0.78 -23.50
C ILE A 247 29.84 -0.11 -22.79
N ASP A 248 30.06 0.13 -21.49
CA ASP A 248 31.10 -0.55 -20.70
C ASP A 248 30.89 -2.06 -20.67
N LYS A 249 29.62 -2.49 -20.54
CA LYS A 249 29.25 -3.91 -20.51
C LYS A 249 28.97 -4.48 -21.89
N LYS A 250 29.13 -3.72 -22.98
CA LYS A 250 28.84 -4.16 -24.36
C LYS A 250 27.45 -4.79 -24.51
N ILE A 251 26.44 -4.15 -23.93
CA ILE A 251 25.07 -4.66 -23.87
C ILE A 251 24.44 -4.61 -25.27
N LYS A 252 23.72 -5.67 -25.65
CA LYS A 252 22.88 -5.67 -26.86
C LYS A 252 21.54 -5.04 -26.53
N PHE A 253 21.21 -3.91 -27.13
CA PHE A 253 20.06 -3.11 -26.73
C PHE A 253 18.93 -3.18 -27.77
N TYR A 254 17.73 -3.57 -27.33
CA TYR A 254 16.53 -3.69 -28.15
C TYR A 254 15.38 -2.87 -27.58
N VAL A 255 14.55 -2.34 -28.48
CA VAL A 255 13.34 -1.58 -28.11
C VAL A 255 12.11 -2.06 -28.88
N ILE A 256 10.95 -1.86 -28.26
CA ILE A 256 9.62 -2.10 -28.85
C ILE A 256 8.58 -1.18 -28.20
N ASP A 257 7.61 -0.69 -28.97
CA ASP A 257 6.42 -0.01 -28.42
C ASP A 257 5.29 -1.01 -28.21
N GLY A 258 5.37 -1.76 -27.10
CA GLY A 258 4.38 -2.78 -26.78
C GLY A 258 2.99 -2.21 -26.52
N TYR A 259 2.91 -0.98 -26.02
CA TYR A 259 1.62 -0.32 -25.77
C TYR A 259 0.92 0.10 -27.07
N LYS A 260 1.66 0.62 -28.05
CA LYS A 260 1.10 0.90 -29.38
C LYS A 260 0.56 -0.37 -30.02
N ILE A 261 1.35 -1.45 -30.04
CA ILE A 261 0.91 -2.74 -30.61
C ILE A 261 -0.35 -3.23 -29.88
N ALA A 262 -0.39 -3.17 -28.54
CA ALA A 262 -1.56 -3.57 -27.77
C ALA A 262 -2.80 -2.71 -28.08
N ARG A 263 -2.65 -1.39 -28.24
CA ARG A 263 -3.75 -0.48 -28.60
C ARG A 263 -4.27 -0.75 -30.02
N ASP A 264 -3.38 -0.88 -30.99
CA ASP A 264 -3.73 -1.12 -32.40
C ASP A 264 -4.50 -2.45 -32.55
N LEU A 265 -4.22 -3.44 -31.69
CA LEU A 265 -4.90 -4.74 -31.66
C LEU A 265 -6.13 -4.78 -30.72
N GLY A 266 -6.51 -3.66 -30.10
CA GLY A 266 -7.66 -3.61 -29.18
C GLY A 266 -7.46 -4.40 -27.87
N MET A 267 -6.21 -4.55 -27.41
CA MET A 267 -5.80 -5.21 -26.17
C MET A 267 -5.57 -4.23 -25.01
N LYS A 268 -5.96 -2.95 -25.18
CA LYS A 268 -5.77 -1.87 -24.19
C LYS A 268 -4.30 -1.78 -23.76
N ASN A 269 -4.00 -1.95 -22.46
CA ASN A 269 -2.66 -1.82 -21.89
C ASN A 269 -2.00 -3.19 -21.61
N HIS A 270 -2.51 -4.30 -22.18
CA HIS A 270 -1.95 -5.63 -21.95
C HIS A 270 -0.78 -5.94 -22.88
N ILE A 271 0.45 -5.72 -22.38
CA ILE A 271 1.70 -5.94 -23.13
C ILE A 271 2.36 -7.30 -22.86
N ASN A 272 1.78 -8.12 -21.98
CA ASN A 272 2.36 -9.36 -21.48
C ASN A 272 2.76 -10.36 -22.59
N THR A 273 1.88 -10.64 -23.55
CA THR A 273 2.15 -11.57 -24.67
C THR A 273 3.25 -11.03 -25.59
N ILE A 274 3.29 -9.72 -25.80
CA ILE A 274 4.29 -9.02 -26.62
C ILE A 274 5.68 -9.16 -25.97
N MET A 275 5.81 -8.74 -24.71
CA MET A 275 7.09 -8.81 -23.99
C MET A 275 7.58 -10.25 -23.79
N GLN A 276 6.66 -11.20 -23.60
CA GLN A 276 6.99 -12.63 -23.55
C GLN A 276 7.60 -13.12 -24.87
N THR A 277 7.01 -12.72 -26.01
CA THR A 277 7.50 -13.08 -27.34
C THR A 277 8.90 -12.51 -27.58
N CYS A 278 9.14 -11.25 -27.19
CA CYS A 278 10.48 -10.65 -27.26
C CYS A 278 11.51 -11.44 -26.43
N PHE A 279 11.14 -11.91 -25.23
CA PHE A 279 12.06 -12.71 -24.41
C PHE A 279 12.49 -14.00 -25.11
N PHE A 280 11.56 -14.74 -25.71
CA PHE A 280 11.91 -15.96 -26.44
C PHE A 280 12.74 -15.67 -27.70
N ALA A 281 12.42 -14.59 -28.42
CA ALA A 281 13.17 -14.17 -29.60
C ALA A 281 14.62 -13.75 -29.30
N LEU A 282 14.86 -13.19 -28.12
CA LEU A 282 16.16 -12.63 -27.75
C LEU A 282 17.02 -13.52 -26.82
N SER A 283 16.41 -14.49 -26.14
CA SER A 283 17.10 -15.31 -25.14
C SER A 283 17.85 -16.51 -25.73
N ASN A 284 17.43 -16.99 -26.92
CA ASN A 284 17.98 -18.18 -27.58
C ASN A 284 18.02 -19.46 -26.70
N ILE A 285 17.12 -19.56 -25.70
CA ILE A 285 17.04 -20.74 -24.82
C ILE A 285 16.45 -21.94 -25.57
N ILE A 286 15.49 -21.67 -26.46
CA ILE A 286 14.87 -22.65 -27.37
C ILE A 286 14.79 -22.04 -28.78
N PRO A 287 14.70 -22.86 -29.84
CA PRO A 287 14.48 -22.37 -31.20
C PRO A 287 13.23 -21.49 -31.29
N LEU A 288 13.30 -20.39 -32.04
CA LEU A 288 12.22 -19.39 -32.12
C LEU A 288 10.92 -19.96 -32.70
N SER A 289 11.01 -20.84 -33.70
CA SER A 289 9.85 -21.54 -34.28
C SER A 289 9.06 -22.30 -33.23
N ASP A 290 9.77 -23.01 -32.36
CA ASP A 290 9.19 -23.87 -31.32
C ASP A 290 8.58 -23.00 -30.23
N ALA A 291 9.28 -21.92 -29.84
CA ALA A 291 8.76 -20.94 -28.90
C ALA A 291 7.42 -20.35 -29.35
N ILE A 292 7.33 -19.89 -30.61
CA ILE A 292 6.11 -19.29 -31.16
C ILE A 292 4.95 -20.29 -31.16
N ALA A 293 5.19 -21.51 -31.63
CA ALA A 293 4.17 -22.55 -31.66
C ALA A 293 3.61 -22.82 -30.25
N LYS A 294 4.48 -22.86 -29.23
CA LYS A 294 4.09 -23.12 -27.84
C LYS A 294 3.41 -21.94 -27.16
N ILE A 295 3.86 -20.72 -27.44
CA ILE A 295 3.16 -19.50 -26.99
C ILE A 295 1.73 -19.52 -27.54
N LYS A 296 1.55 -19.77 -28.85
CA LYS A 296 0.21 -19.88 -29.46
C LYS A 296 -0.61 -21.02 -28.84
N ALA A 297 -0.03 -22.20 -28.57
CA ALA A 297 -0.72 -23.30 -27.89
C ALA A 297 -1.15 -22.95 -26.45
N SER A 298 -0.28 -22.27 -25.69
CA SER A 298 -0.54 -21.78 -24.32
C SER A 298 -1.65 -20.73 -24.30
N ILE A 299 -1.65 -19.80 -25.27
CA ILE A 299 -2.73 -18.82 -25.48
C ILE A 299 -4.04 -19.54 -25.75
N LYS A 300 -4.07 -20.54 -26.66
CA LYS A 300 -5.29 -21.33 -26.93
C LYS A 300 -5.84 -21.99 -25.68
N LYS A 301 -4.99 -22.64 -24.87
CA LYS A 301 -5.40 -23.29 -23.62
C LYS A 301 -5.95 -22.30 -22.60
N THR A 302 -5.39 -21.09 -22.54
CA THR A 302 -5.75 -20.07 -21.54
C THR A 302 -7.00 -19.28 -21.92
N TYR A 303 -7.18 -19.01 -23.22
CA TYR A 303 -8.19 -18.06 -23.70
C TYR A 303 -9.30 -18.68 -24.54
N SER A 304 -9.30 -19.99 -24.81
CA SER A 304 -10.39 -20.68 -25.53
C SER A 304 -11.77 -20.45 -24.91
N SER A 305 -11.84 -20.36 -23.58
CA SER A 305 -13.08 -20.09 -22.83
C SER A 305 -13.54 -18.62 -22.90
N LYS A 306 -12.73 -17.71 -23.45
CA LYS A 306 -13.03 -16.27 -23.57
C LYS A 306 -13.47 -15.84 -24.99
N GLY A 307 -13.61 -16.79 -25.91
CA GLY A 307 -14.09 -16.58 -27.28
C GLY A 307 -12.97 -16.32 -28.31
N ASP A 308 -13.26 -16.64 -29.58
CA ASP A 308 -12.28 -16.64 -30.67
C ASP A 308 -11.65 -15.27 -30.96
N ALA A 309 -12.40 -14.18 -30.79
CA ALA A 309 -11.88 -12.83 -31.00
C ALA A 309 -10.69 -12.50 -30.08
N VAL A 310 -10.72 -12.95 -28.82
CA VAL A 310 -9.62 -12.74 -27.86
C VAL A 310 -8.41 -13.59 -28.23
N LEU A 311 -8.66 -14.82 -28.71
CA LEU A 311 -7.61 -15.74 -29.17
C LEU A 311 -6.85 -15.16 -30.38
N GLN A 312 -7.58 -14.71 -31.41
CA GLN A 312 -6.97 -14.16 -32.62
C GLN A 312 -6.18 -12.87 -32.37
N ARG A 313 -6.66 -11.98 -31.49
CA ARG A 313 -5.89 -10.78 -31.08
C ARG A 313 -4.54 -11.14 -30.46
N ASN A 314 -4.51 -12.17 -29.61
CA ASN A 314 -3.26 -12.61 -28.99
C ASN A 314 -2.30 -13.27 -30.00
N TYR A 315 -2.82 -13.99 -31.02
CA TYR A 315 -1.98 -14.51 -32.10
C TYR A 315 -1.38 -13.38 -32.95
N ALA A 316 -2.21 -12.40 -33.34
CA ALA A 316 -1.75 -11.22 -34.06
C ALA A 316 -0.70 -10.44 -33.26
N ALA A 317 -0.81 -10.40 -31.92
CA ALA A 317 0.18 -9.76 -31.06
C ALA A 317 1.56 -10.45 -31.16
N VAL A 318 1.61 -11.78 -31.18
CA VAL A 318 2.87 -12.54 -31.35
C VAL A 318 3.52 -12.19 -32.69
N ASP A 319 2.75 -12.19 -33.77
CA ASP A 319 3.26 -11.96 -35.13
C ASP A 319 3.74 -10.50 -35.32
N ASN A 320 2.95 -9.51 -34.85
CA ASN A 320 3.33 -8.10 -34.91
C ASN A 320 4.54 -7.77 -34.02
N THR A 321 4.77 -8.52 -32.94
CA THR A 321 5.91 -8.31 -32.06
C THR A 321 7.23 -8.47 -32.80
N LEU A 322 7.38 -9.56 -33.57
CA LEU A 322 8.63 -9.88 -34.26
C LEU A 322 8.97 -8.85 -35.34
N ALA A 323 7.95 -8.32 -36.02
CA ALA A 323 8.13 -7.29 -37.04
C ALA A 323 8.53 -5.91 -36.47
N ASN A 324 8.24 -5.64 -35.20
CA ASN A 324 8.47 -4.33 -34.57
C ASN A 324 9.61 -4.32 -33.54
N LEU A 325 10.20 -5.48 -33.23
CA LEU A 325 11.35 -5.60 -32.34
C LEU A 325 12.62 -5.12 -33.05
N THR A 326 13.21 -4.02 -32.56
CA THR A 326 14.32 -3.35 -33.26
C THR A 326 15.56 -3.24 -32.38
N GLU A 327 16.73 -3.55 -32.93
CA GLU A 327 18.03 -3.33 -32.27
C GLU A 327 18.44 -1.85 -32.37
N VAL A 328 18.95 -1.30 -31.27
CA VAL A 328 19.43 0.08 -31.18
C VAL A 328 20.91 0.12 -31.51
N LYS A 329 21.30 1.02 -32.43
CA LYS A 329 22.71 1.29 -32.73
C LYS A 329 23.34 2.07 -31.58
N ILE A 330 24.36 1.50 -30.95
CA ILE A 330 25.01 2.07 -29.76
C ILE A 330 26.19 2.96 -30.19
N PRO A 331 26.19 4.27 -29.86
CA PRO A 331 27.33 5.15 -30.06
C PRO A 331 28.54 4.75 -29.19
N PRO A 332 29.78 5.10 -29.58
CA PRO A 332 30.98 4.70 -28.85
C PRO A 332 31.16 5.41 -27.50
N LYS A 333 30.39 6.48 -27.22
CA LYS A 333 30.46 7.28 -26.00
C LYS A 333 29.07 7.67 -25.53
N ALA A 334 28.91 7.84 -24.22
CA ALA A 334 27.69 8.40 -23.64
C ALA A 334 27.53 9.87 -24.09
N THR A 335 26.34 10.22 -24.56
CA THR A 335 26.00 11.56 -25.11
C THR A 335 25.02 12.34 -24.24
N SER A 336 24.37 11.69 -23.26
CA SER A 336 23.36 12.35 -22.43
C SER A 336 23.94 13.42 -21.50
N HIS A 337 23.20 14.50 -21.34
CA HIS A 337 23.51 15.63 -20.46
C HIS A 337 22.79 15.58 -19.12
N PHE A 338 21.93 14.58 -18.91
CA PHE A 338 21.20 14.37 -17.66
C PHE A 338 21.46 12.97 -17.11
N ASP A 339 21.22 12.80 -15.82
CA ASP A 339 21.32 11.50 -15.15
C ASP A 339 20.10 11.29 -14.24
N LEU A 340 20.07 10.17 -13.54
CA LEU A 340 19.03 9.85 -12.57
C LEU A 340 18.90 10.96 -11.52
N PRO A 341 17.71 11.58 -11.36
CA PRO A 341 17.47 12.52 -10.28
C PRO A 341 17.51 11.79 -8.92
N PRO A 342 17.69 12.52 -7.80
CA PRO A 342 17.56 11.93 -6.49
C PRO A 342 16.14 11.35 -6.31
N THR A 343 16.04 10.15 -5.72
CA THR A 343 14.76 9.45 -5.53
C THR A 343 13.75 10.25 -4.71
N ILE A 344 14.24 11.07 -3.78
CA ILE A 344 13.46 12.04 -3.01
C ILE A 344 14.12 13.41 -3.17
N SER A 345 13.30 14.46 -3.26
CA SER A 345 13.75 15.84 -3.35
C SER A 345 14.74 16.22 -2.23
N ASN A 346 15.75 17.01 -2.58
CA ASN A 346 16.71 17.57 -1.63
C ASN A 346 16.07 18.54 -0.61
N ASN A 347 14.81 18.95 -0.84
CA ASN A 347 14.04 19.77 0.10
C ASN A 347 13.35 18.94 1.21
N ALA A 348 13.34 17.61 1.10
CA ALA A 348 12.71 16.74 2.10
C ALA A 348 13.52 16.68 3.41
N PRO A 349 12.94 16.24 4.54
CA PRO A 349 13.70 16.00 5.76
C PRO A 349 14.88 15.01 5.56
N LYS A 350 15.97 15.14 6.34
CA LYS A 350 17.16 14.29 6.19
C LYS A 350 16.86 12.79 6.28
N PHE A 351 15.93 12.38 7.15
CA PHE A 351 15.49 10.99 7.26
C PHE A 351 14.84 10.51 5.95
N MET A 352 14.00 11.35 5.33
CA MET A 352 13.40 11.05 4.03
C MET A 352 14.45 10.88 2.94
N GLN A 353 15.43 11.78 2.87
CA GLN A 353 16.49 11.69 1.85
C GLN A 353 17.38 10.47 2.03
N LYS A 354 17.89 10.26 3.25
CA LYS A 354 18.98 9.30 3.52
C LYS A 354 18.50 7.88 3.79
N VAL A 355 17.31 7.72 4.37
CA VAL A 355 16.75 6.41 4.78
C VAL A 355 15.66 6.01 3.80
N VAL A 356 14.56 6.77 3.75
CA VAL A 356 13.41 6.44 2.88
C VAL A 356 13.80 6.45 1.41
N GLY A 357 14.61 7.41 0.97
CA GLY A 357 15.09 7.53 -0.41
C GLY A 357 15.88 6.29 -0.85
N LYS A 358 16.76 5.76 0.03
CA LYS A 358 17.47 4.51 -0.23
C LYS A 358 16.53 3.30 -0.31
N MET A 359 15.53 3.22 0.56
CA MET A 359 14.54 2.14 0.54
C MET A 359 13.72 2.17 -0.77
N LEU A 360 13.22 3.34 -1.17
CA LEU A 360 12.48 3.53 -2.42
C LEU A 360 13.33 3.24 -3.67
N ALA A 361 14.62 3.55 -3.64
CA ALA A 361 15.57 3.19 -4.70
C ALA A 361 15.82 1.68 -4.82
N GLY A 362 15.33 0.86 -3.88
CA GLY A 362 15.63 -0.58 -3.80
C GLY A 362 16.98 -0.91 -3.16
N ARG A 363 17.56 0.04 -2.42
CA ARG A 363 18.87 -0.06 -1.75
C ARG A 363 18.74 -0.07 -0.22
N GLY A 364 17.58 -0.51 0.28
CA GLY A 364 17.31 -0.59 1.72
C GLY A 364 18.24 -1.56 2.45
N ASP A 365 18.74 -2.61 1.79
CA ASP A 365 19.72 -3.54 2.36
C ASP A 365 21.08 -2.92 2.69
N GLU A 366 21.39 -1.75 2.15
CA GLU A 366 22.62 -1.01 2.44
C GLU A 366 22.52 -0.15 3.70
N LEU A 367 21.32 0.02 4.25
CA LEU A 367 21.12 0.82 5.45
C LEU A 367 21.72 0.08 6.66
N PRO A 368 22.55 0.77 7.47
CA PRO A 368 23.04 0.19 8.71
C PRO A 368 21.94 0.14 9.77
N VAL A 369 22.17 -0.63 10.83
CA VAL A 369 21.26 -0.73 11.98
C VAL A 369 21.01 0.66 12.60
N SER A 370 22.05 1.50 12.72
CA SER A 370 21.94 2.85 13.27
C SER A 370 21.02 3.80 12.49
N ALA A 371 20.71 3.49 11.22
CA ALA A 371 19.85 4.31 10.40
C ALA A 371 18.35 4.10 10.67
N LEU A 372 17.98 3.02 11.38
CA LEU A 372 16.60 2.64 11.64
C LEU A 372 16.22 2.96 13.10
N PRO A 373 14.98 3.39 13.36
CA PRO A 373 14.49 3.58 14.72
C PRO A 373 14.43 2.24 15.47
N CYS A 374 14.80 2.24 16.75
CA CYS A 374 14.89 1.00 17.55
C CYS A 374 13.54 0.40 17.94
N ASP A 375 12.48 1.20 17.89
CA ASP A 375 11.09 0.83 18.19
C ASP A 375 10.23 0.65 16.93
N GLY A 376 10.79 0.91 15.75
CA GLY A 376 10.04 0.87 14.48
C GLY A 376 9.16 2.09 14.20
N THR A 377 9.25 3.17 14.99
CA THR A 377 8.45 4.38 14.78
C THR A 377 8.98 5.22 13.60
N TYR A 378 8.17 5.39 12.56
CA TYR A 378 8.50 6.20 11.38
C TYR A 378 7.77 7.55 11.39
N PRO A 379 8.36 8.61 10.79
CA PRO A 379 7.69 9.88 10.65
C PRO A 379 6.50 9.79 9.66
N THR A 380 5.43 10.50 10.02
CA THR A 380 4.30 10.79 9.14
C THR A 380 4.70 11.81 8.05
N ASN A 381 3.76 12.22 7.20
CA ASN A 381 3.94 13.21 6.14
C ASN A 381 5.07 12.84 5.16
N SER A 382 5.07 11.59 4.71
CA SER A 382 6.17 11.05 3.88
C SER A 382 5.76 10.70 2.45
N THR A 383 4.48 10.40 2.17
CA THR A 383 4.01 10.14 0.79
C THR A 383 4.06 11.37 -0.12
N CYS A 384 3.93 12.58 0.43
CA CYS A 384 4.02 13.83 -0.34
C CYS A 384 5.37 13.99 -1.06
N TRP A 385 6.44 13.34 -0.57
CA TRP A 385 7.77 13.36 -1.17
C TRP A 385 8.02 12.27 -2.21
N GLU A 386 7.12 11.30 -2.35
CA GLU A 386 7.34 10.12 -3.19
C GLU A 386 7.12 10.39 -4.69
N LYS A 387 6.10 11.21 -5.03
CA LYS A 387 5.75 11.63 -6.41
C LYS A 387 5.84 10.49 -7.43
N ARG A 388 5.03 9.46 -7.17
CA ARG A 388 5.10 8.14 -7.81
C ARG A 388 4.97 8.16 -9.32
N ASN A 389 4.16 9.08 -9.83
CA ASN A 389 3.94 9.35 -11.25
C ASN A 389 3.66 8.06 -12.04
N THR A 390 2.55 7.40 -11.69
CA THR A 390 2.20 6.06 -12.20
C THR A 390 1.10 6.05 -13.26
N SER A 391 0.37 7.16 -13.47
CA SER A 391 -0.73 7.20 -14.42
C SER A 391 -0.28 7.68 -15.81
N HIS A 392 -0.87 7.09 -16.85
CA HIS A 392 -0.71 7.54 -18.24
C HIS A 392 -1.66 8.67 -18.62
N GLU A 393 -2.77 8.81 -17.88
CA GLU A 393 -3.76 9.85 -18.07
C GLU A 393 -4.10 10.49 -16.72
N ILE A 394 -4.52 11.75 -16.76
CA ILE A 394 -4.96 12.53 -15.60
C ILE A 394 -6.22 13.32 -15.93
N PRO A 395 -7.07 13.64 -14.94
CA PRO A 395 -8.17 14.57 -15.16
C PRO A 395 -7.62 15.99 -15.34
N ILE A 396 -8.17 16.72 -16.29
CA ILE A 396 -7.95 18.16 -16.48
C ILE A 396 -9.25 18.90 -16.14
N TRP A 397 -9.12 19.96 -15.36
CA TRP A 397 -10.24 20.80 -14.92
C TRP A 397 -10.60 21.85 -15.98
N ILE A 398 -11.89 21.98 -16.27
CA ILE A 398 -12.47 23.02 -17.14
C ILE A 398 -13.22 24.01 -16.24
N PRO A 399 -12.61 25.16 -15.89
CA PRO A 399 -13.16 26.06 -14.88
C PRO A 399 -14.58 26.55 -15.16
N GLU A 400 -14.89 26.89 -16.41
CA GLU A 400 -16.13 27.53 -16.85
C GLU A 400 -17.34 26.63 -16.64
N ASP A 401 -17.17 25.33 -16.93
CA ASP A 401 -18.20 24.31 -16.85
C ASP A 401 -18.41 23.76 -15.42
N CYS A 402 -17.45 23.98 -14.52
CA CYS A 402 -17.51 23.47 -13.14
C CYS A 402 -18.60 24.15 -12.29
N VAL A 403 -19.41 23.34 -11.61
CA VAL A 403 -20.44 23.81 -10.65
C VAL A 403 -19.98 23.80 -9.18
N GLN A 404 -18.71 23.45 -8.93
CA GLN A 404 -18.08 23.52 -7.60
C GLN A 404 -18.79 22.68 -6.52
N CYS A 405 -19.34 21.52 -6.90
CA CYS A 405 -20.15 20.66 -6.04
C CYS A 405 -19.36 19.82 -5.02
N GLY A 406 -18.05 19.63 -5.22
CA GLY A 406 -17.19 18.84 -4.32
C GLY A 406 -17.22 17.32 -4.54
N LEU A 407 -18.05 16.77 -5.44
CA LEU A 407 -18.15 15.31 -5.66
C LEU A 407 -16.83 14.69 -6.13
N CYS A 408 -16.15 15.32 -7.09
CA CYS A 408 -14.84 14.85 -7.58
C CYS A 408 -13.79 14.74 -6.48
N HIS A 409 -13.83 15.68 -5.52
CA HIS A 409 -12.99 15.68 -4.34
C HIS A 409 -13.41 14.62 -3.32
N ALA A 410 -14.72 14.46 -3.09
CA ALA A 410 -15.24 13.47 -2.14
C ALA A 410 -14.81 12.05 -2.52
N VAL A 411 -14.82 11.71 -3.81
CA VAL A 411 -14.56 10.34 -4.30
C VAL A 411 -13.10 10.05 -4.62
N CYS A 412 -12.22 11.06 -4.63
CA CYS A 412 -10.82 10.83 -4.96
C CYS A 412 -10.15 9.95 -3.89
N PRO A 413 -9.69 8.73 -4.23
CA PRO A 413 -9.15 7.80 -3.24
C PRO A 413 -7.73 8.14 -2.77
N HIS A 414 -7.07 9.12 -3.41
CA HIS A 414 -5.67 9.43 -3.17
C HIS A 414 -5.42 10.88 -2.78
N SER A 415 -6.48 11.68 -2.59
CA SER A 415 -6.37 13.13 -2.31
C SER A 415 -5.56 13.89 -3.38
N ALA A 416 -5.58 13.38 -4.62
CA ALA A 416 -4.87 13.91 -5.78
C ALA A 416 -5.65 15.01 -6.53
N ILE A 417 -6.84 15.36 -6.04
CA ILE A 417 -7.60 16.53 -6.48
C ILE A 417 -8.00 17.31 -5.22
N ARG A 418 -7.72 18.61 -5.19
CA ARG A 418 -7.97 19.48 -4.03
C ARG A 418 -8.62 20.76 -4.48
N ALA A 419 -9.44 21.35 -3.62
CA ALA A 419 -10.07 22.63 -3.89
C ALA A 419 -9.71 23.65 -2.81
N LYS A 420 -9.56 24.91 -3.22
CA LYS A 420 -9.46 26.05 -2.30
C LYS A 420 -10.43 27.14 -2.75
N ARG A 421 -10.98 27.83 -1.76
CA ARG A 421 -11.71 29.09 -1.89
C ARG A 421 -10.88 30.17 -1.19
N TYR A 422 -10.70 31.31 -1.83
CA TYR A 422 -9.85 32.40 -1.35
C TYR A 422 -10.28 33.73 -1.96
N ALA A 423 -9.90 34.84 -1.34
CA ALA A 423 -10.18 36.18 -1.85
C ALA A 423 -9.35 36.48 -3.12
N LYS A 424 -9.91 37.28 -4.02
CA LYS A 424 -9.35 37.57 -5.35
C LYS A 424 -7.98 38.26 -5.27
N ASP A 425 -7.73 39.03 -4.22
CA ASP A 425 -6.44 39.68 -3.94
C ASP A 425 -5.29 38.68 -3.77
N ALA A 426 -5.55 37.47 -3.30
CA ALA A 426 -4.55 36.41 -3.21
C ALA A 426 -3.98 35.98 -4.58
N LEU A 427 -4.59 36.38 -5.70
CA LEU A 427 -4.10 36.11 -7.07
C LEU A 427 -2.99 37.06 -7.54
N GLN A 428 -2.61 38.09 -6.78
CA GLN A 428 -1.59 39.06 -7.20
C GLN A 428 -0.27 38.43 -7.66
N ASN A 429 0.13 37.31 -7.02
CA ASN A 429 1.37 36.58 -7.31
C ASN A 429 1.12 35.24 -8.04
N ALA A 430 -0.04 35.08 -8.69
CA ALA A 430 -0.38 33.86 -9.39
C ALA A 430 0.52 33.64 -10.63
N PRO A 431 0.92 32.38 -10.93
CA PRO A 431 1.58 32.05 -12.19
C PRO A 431 0.74 32.47 -13.41
N VAL A 432 1.42 32.73 -14.54
CA VAL A 432 0.74 33.09 -15.79
C VAL A 432 -0.26 31.99 -16.19
N ASN A 433 -1.51 32.39 -16.38
CA ASN A 433 -2.63 31.50 -16.69
C ASN A 433 -2.90 30.44 -15.59
N PHE A 434 -2.71 30.80 -14.31
CA PHE A 434 -3.18 29.97 -13.20
C PHE A 434 -4.70 29.75 -13.31
N PRO A 435 -5.19 28.50 -13.35
CA PRO A 435 -6.60 28.23 -13.56
C PRO A 435 -7.40 28.57 -12.29
N TYR A 436 -8.40 29.44 -12.42
CA TYR A 436 -9.37 29.74 -11.36
C TYR A 436 -10.74 30.09 -11.96
N ASN A 437 -11.79 30.09 -11.14
CA ASN A 437 -13.10 30.67 -11.49
C ASN A 437 -13.66 31.46 -10.31
N LYS A 438 -14.66 32.33 -10.54
CA LYS A 438 -15.43 32.97 -9.47
C LYS A 438 -16.13 31.90 -8.63
N LEU A 439 -16.21 32.11 -7.31
CA LEU A 439 -17.03 31.26 -6.46
C LEU A 439 -18.51 31.38 -6.90
N LYS A 440 -19.17 30.24 -7.13
CA LYS A 440 -20.57 30.19 -7.60
C LYS A 440 -21.55 30.11 -6.42
N GLY A 441 -22.75 30.67 -6.55
CA GLY A 441 -23.78 30.58 -5.49
C GLY A 441 -23.48 31.42 -4.25
N THR A 442 -22.71 32.49 -4.40
CA THR A 442 -22.49 33.55 -3.42
C THR A 442 -22.65 34.90 -4.12
N ASP A 443 -23.23 35.90 -3.45
CA ASP A 443 -23.39 37.25 -4.01
C ASP A 443 -22.08 38.05 -4.03
N THR A 444 -21.02 37.50 -3.43
CA THR A 444 -19.69 38.10 -3.37
C THR A 444 -18.88 37.78 -4.63
N HIS A 445 -18.62 38.79 -5.46
CA HIS A 445 -17.72 38.67 -6.62
C HIS A 445 -16.23 38.67 -6.25
N GLU A 446 -15.92 38.76 -4.95
CA GLU A 446 -14.57 38.94 -4.42
C GLU A 446 -13.85 37.62 -4.13
N GLU A 447 -14.52 36.48 -4.25
CA GLU A 447 -13.90 35.18 -3.97
C GLU A 447 -13.74 34.32 -5.22
N CYS A 448 -12.62 33.59 -5.22
CA CYS A 448 -12.21 32.69 -6.28
C CYS A 448 -12.20 31.25 -5.77
N PHE A 449 -12.32 30.34 -6.73
CA PHE A 449 -12.29 28.90 -6.55
C PHE A 449 -11.27 28.31 -7.51
N THR A 450 -10.44 27.40 -7.00
CA THR A 450 -9.53 26.60 -7.83
C THR A 450 -9.65 25.13 -7.46
N LEU A 451 -9.73 24.26 -8.47
CA LEU A 451 -9.62 22.82 -8.35
C LEU A 451 -8.27 22.37 -8.92
N GLN A 452 -7.32 22.07 -8.04
CA GLN A 452 -5.97 21.67 -8.40
C GLN A 452 -5.86 20.15 -8.47
N ILE A 453 -5.27 19.66 -9.56
CA ILE A 453 -4.91 18.24 -9.73
C ILE A 453 -3.44 18.09 -9.36
N TYR A 454 -3.08 16.96 -8.74
CA TYR A 454 -1.70 16.59 -8.42
C TYR A 454 -1.28 15.50 -9.40
N PRO A 455 -0.65 15.84 -10.54
CA PRO A 455 -0.44 14.88 -11.63
C PRO A 455 0.39 13.68 -11.22
N GLU A 456 1.40 13.89 -10.38
CA GLU A 456 2.36 12.85 -9.95
C GLU A 456 1.77 11.89 -8.92
N ASP A 457 0.72 12.29 -8.22
CA ASP A 457 0.08 11.47 -7.19
C ASP A 457 -1.28 10.90 -7.66
N CYS A 458 -1.79 11.38 -8.79
CA CYS A 458 -2.97 10.83 -9.45
C CYS A 458 -2.69 9.42 -9.99
N THR A 459 -3.61 8.48 -9.73
CA THR A 459 -3.52 7.12 -10.27
C THR A 459 -4.30 6.93 -11.57
N GLY A 460 -4.91 7.99 -12.12
CA GLY A 460 -5.68 7.93 -13.36
C GLY A 460 -6.95 7.08 -13.27
N CYS A 461 -7.55 6.90 -12.08
CA CYS A 461 -8.70 6.01 -11.91
C CYS A 461 -10.03 6.53 -12.48
N ALA A 462 -10.06 7.76 -13.00
CA ALA A 462 -11.22 8.42 -13.59
C ALA A 462 -12.49 8.57 -12.70
N ALA A 463 -12.48 8.09 -11.45
CA ALA A 463 -13.64 8.19 -10.54
C ALA A 463 -14.16 9.64 -10.39
N CYS A 464 -13.26 10.63 -10.34
CA CYS A 464 -13.62 12.05 -10.26
C CYS A 464 -14.31 12.59 -11.52
N VAL A 465 -13.94 12.07 -12.70
CA VAL A 465 -14.59 12.38 -13.98
C VAL A 465 -15.95 11.69 -14.04
N GLU A 466 -16.04 10.47 -13.54
CA GLU A 466 -17.27 9.71 -13.61
C GLU A 466 -18.39 10.34 -12.79
N VAL A 467 -18.10 10.74 -11.55
CA VAL A 467 -19.10 11.39 -10.68
C VAL A 467 -19.38 12.85 -11.00
N CYS A 468 -18.72 13.44 -12.00
CA CYS A 468 -18.96 14.82 -12.40
C CYS A 468 -20.42 14.96 -12.90
N PRO A 469 -21.27 15.76 -12.25
CA PRO A 469 -22.70 15.84 -12.58
C PRO A 469 -22.97 16.61 -13.88
N ILE A 470 -21.96 17.30 -14.41
CA ILE A 470 -22.09 18.08 -15.64
C ILE A 470 -22.02 17.16 -16.85
N ASN A 471 -23.09 17.18 -17.63
CA ASN A 471 -23.19 16.49 -18.92
C ASN A 471 -23.85 17.42 -19.94
N LYS A 472 -23.07 18.20 -20.70
CA LYS A 472 -23.58 19.18 -21.68
C LYS A 472 -23.35 18.74 -23.14
N GLY A 473 -24.39 18.84 -23.97
CA GLY A 473 -24.32 18.74 -25.44
C GLY A 473 -24.25 17.32 -26.02
N LYS A 474 -24.24 17.20 -27.37
CA LYS A 474 -24.18 15.92 -28.12
C LYS A 474 -22.88 15.11 -27.90
N ASN A 475 -21.84 15.72 -27.29
CA ASN A 475 -20.52 15.13 -27.08
C ASN A 475 -20.21 14.80 -25.60
N ASN A 476 -21.21 14.82 -24.70
CA ASN A 476 -21.04 14.58 -23.26
C ASN A 476 -19.91 15.40 -22.61
N LYS A 477 -19.90 16.72 -22.80
CA LYS A 477 -18.85 17.60 -22.25
C LYS A 477 -18.97 17.66 -20.71
N LYS A 478 -17.96 17.14 -20.01
CA LYS A 478 -17.82 17.15 -18.54
C LYS A 478 -16.91 18.30 -18.08
N ALA A 479 -17.01 18.72 -16.81
CA ALA A 479 -16.11 19.74 -16.22
C ALA A 479 -14.71 19.19 -15.83
N LEU A 480 -14.55 17.87 -15.89
CA LEU A 480 -13.28 17.17 -15.79
C LEU A 480 -13.19 16.19 -16.96
N ILE A 481 -12.06 16.14 -17.66
CA ILE A 481 -11.84 15.22 -18.79
C ILE A 481 -10.49 14.53 -18.61
N MET A 482 -10.44 13.22 -18.83
CA MET A 482 -9.17 12.49 -18.84
C MET A 482 -8.37 12.89 -20.08
N GLN A 483 -7.09 13.24 -19.89
CA GLN A 483 -6.16 13.50 -20.99
C GLN A 483 -4.85 12.73 -20.79
N PRO A 484 -4.15 12.38 -21.88
CA PRO A 484 -2.80 11.84 -21.83
C PRO A 484 -1.88 12.75 -21.01
N LYS A 485 -1.18 12.15 -20.05
CA LYS A 485 -0.19 12.83 -19.24
C LYS A 485 1.14 12.87 -20.00
N ILE A 486 1.42 14.01 -20.63
CA ILE A 486 2.79 14.39 -21.00
C ILE A 486 3.48 14.83 -19.71
N SER A 487 4.78 14.54 -19.52
CA SER A 487 5.58 14.83 -18.32
C SER A 487 5.14 16.09 -17.57
N THR A 488 5.11 16.06 -16.23
CA THR A 488 4.68 17.20 -15.40
C THR A 488 5.48 18.46 -15.78
N SER A 489 4.81 19.43 -16.41
CA SER A 489 5.48 20.65 -16.87
C SER A 489 5.92 21.52 -15.70
N GLU A 490 6.98 22.33 -15.89
CA GLU A 490 7.41 23.33 -14.89
C GLU A 490 6.28 24.32 -14.54
N LYS A 491 5.40 24.61 -15.52
CA LYS A 491 4.20 25.40 -15.31
C LYS A 491 3.27 24.75 -14.27
N GLU A 492 3.02 23.45 -14.40
CA GLU A 492 2.10 22.75 -13.48
C GLU A 492 2.69 22.63 -12.08
N LEU A 493 3.99 22.41 -11.95
CA LEU A 493 4.67 22.46 -10.66
C LEU A 493 4.57 23.86 -10.01
N SER A 494 4.65 24.92 -10.82
CA SER A 494 4.48 26.30 -10.34
C SER A 494 3.03 26.58 -9.89
N ASN A 495 2.04 26.07 -10.62
CA ASN A 495 0.63 26.12 -10.24
C ASN A 495 0.39 25.43 -8.90
N ILE A 496 0.92 24.21 -8.70
CA ILE A 496 0.77 23.46 -7.44
C ILE A 496 1.39 24.22 -6.28
N LYS A 497 2.63 24.72 -6.43
CA LYS A 497 3.30 25.51 -5.38
C LYS A 497 2.50 26.75 -4.98
N PHE A 498 1.96 27.47 -5.97
CA PHE A 498 1.10 28.62 -5.73
C PHE A 498 -0.22 28.20 -5.07
N PHE A 499 -0.86 27.14 -5.55
CA PHE A 499 -2.08 26.61 -4.95
C PHE A 499 -1.87 26.24 -3.47
N GLU A 500 -0.74 25.61 -3.13
CA GLU A 500 -0.40 25.25 -1.76
C GLU A 500 -0.20 26.48 -0.86
N SER A 501 0.34 27.59 -1.38
CA SER A 501 0.55 28.82 -0.61
C SER A 501 -0.71 29.66 -0.36
N LEU A 502 -1.80 29.42 -1.12
CA LEU A 502 -3.06 30.16 -0.95
C LEU A 502 -3.61 30.02 0.49
N PRO A 503 -4.12 31.11 1.09
CA PRO A 503 -4.64 31.11 2.44
C PRO A 503 -5.89 30.24 2.55
N VAL A 504 -6.03 29.55 3.69
CA VAL A 504 -7.19 28.73 4.00
C VAL A 504 -7.59 28.99 5.45
N ASP A 505 -8.88 29.20 5.68
CA ASP A 505 -9.46 29.33 7.02
C ASP A 505 -10.51 28.23 7.24
N PRO A 506 -10.12 27.06 7.78
CA PRO A 506 -11.00 25.92 7.94
C PRO A 506 -12.21 26.18 8.85
N GLU A 507 -12.14 27.14 9.77
CA GLU A 507 -13.23 27.47 10.70
C GLU A 507 -14.42 28.12 9.98
N LYS A 508 -14.19 28.71 8.79
CA LYS A 508 -15.24 29.34 7.97
C LYS A 508 -15.99 28.36 7.07
N PHE A 509 -15.57 27.10 7.00
CA PHE A 509 -16.15 26.14 6.07
C PHE A 509 -17.25 25.31 6.70
N ASP A 510 -18.34 25.12 5.96
CA ASP A 510 -19.43 24.25 6.34
C ASP A 510 -19.00 22.77 6.30
N LYS A 511 -18.73 22.18 7.46
CA LYS A 511 -18.33 20.78 7.58
C LYS A 511 -19.51 19.81 7.43
N THR A 512 -20.74 20.29 7.25
CA THR A 512 -21.96 19.45 7.18
C THR A 512 -22.37 19.12 5.74
N SER A 513 -21.80 19.82 4.74
CA SER A 513 -22.12 19.60 3.33
C SER A 513 -20.93 19.07 2.52
N VAL A 514 -21.23 18.31 1.47
CA VAL A 514 -20.24 17.82 0.49
C VAL A 514 -19.44 18.97 -0.11
N ARG A 515 -20.13 20.10 -0.37
CA ARG A 515 -19.52 21.30 -0.92
C ARG A 515 -18.54 21.94 0.07
N GLY A 516 -18.85 22.03 1.35
CA GLY A 516 -17.93 22.66 2.31
C GLY A 516 -16.74 21.75 2.67
N ILE A 517 -16.94 20.43 2.76
CA ILE A 517 -15.85 19.46 3.00
C ILE A 517 -14.73 19.56 1.96
N GLN A 518 -15.02 19.93 0.70
CA GLN A 518 -13.99 19.99 -0.34
C GLN A 518 -12.87 21.01 -0.08
N TYR A 519 -13.11 22.00 0.80
CA TYR A 519 -12.15 23.05 1.14
C TYR A 519 -11.26 22.70 2.33
N ILE A 520 -11.57 21.62 3.04
CA ILE A 520 -10.78 21.17 4.19
C ILE A 520 -9.62 20.31 3.67
N THR A 521 -8.40 20.61 4.10
CA THR A 521 -7.24 19.83 3.67
C THR A 521 -7.32 18.42 4.23
N PRO A 522 -7.26 17.36 3.39
CA PRO A 522 -7.22 15.99 3.87
C PRO A 522 -5.89 15.69 4.57
N MET A 523 -5.92 14.98 5.70
CA MET A 523 -4.71 14.52 6.39
C MET A 523 -4.38 13.05 6.11
N PHE A 524 -4.96 12.50 5.05
CA PHE A 524 -4.64 11.20 4.47
C PHE A 524 -4.47 11.39 2.96
N GLU A 525 -3.24 11.27 2.47
CA GLU A 525 -2.90 11.67 1.10
C GLU A 525 -1.93 10.70 0.41
N PHE A 526 -2.12 10.56 -0.91
CA PHE A 526 -1.21 9.89 -1.82
C PHE A 526 -0.85 8.44 -1.39
N CYS A 527 -1.80 7.77 -0.74
CA CYS A 527 -1.63 6.41 -0.22
C CYS A 527 -1.38 5.37 -1.32
N ALA A 528 -0.92 4.19 -0.93
CA ALA A 528 -0.59 3.12 -1.88
C ALA A 528 -1.78 2.21 -2.29
N ALA A 529 -3.01 2.66 -2.06
CA ALA A 529 -4.23 1.90 -2.36
C ALA A 529 -4.44 1.67 -3.87
N CYS A 530 -5.35 0.75 -4.20
CA CYS A 530 -5.80 0.47 -5.57
C CYS A 530 -6.28 1.76 -6.29
N ALA A 531 -6.04 1.89 -7.60
CA ALA A 531 -6.67 2.94 -8.40
C ALA A 531 -8.20 2.80 -8.31
N GLY A 532 -8.88 3.84 -7.83
CA GLY A 532 -10.32 3.80 -7.59
C GLY A 532 -10.72 3.04 -6.32
N CYS A 533 -9.85 2.87 -5.32
CA CYS A 533 -10.17 2.16 -4.08
C CYS A 533 -11.43 2.70 -3.38
N GLY A 534 -12.35 1.83 -2.98
CA GLY A 534 -13.58 2.22 -2.28
C GLY A 534 -13.41 2.54 -0.80
N GLU A 535 -12.30 2.15 -0.17
CA GLU A 535 -12.05 2.34 1.27
C GLU A 535 -11.57 3.76 1.62
N THR A 536 -10.58 4.28 0.87
CA THR A 536 -9.83 5.49 1.24
C THR A 536 -10.61 6.80 1.17
N PRO A 537 -11.70 6.97 0.36
CA PRO A 537 -12.57 8.13 0.47
C PRO A 537 -13.17 8.34 1.86
N TYR A 538 -13.48 7.26 2.59
CA TYR A 538 -14.01 7.35 3.96
C TYR A 538 -12.93 7.77 4.96
N ILE A 539 -11.71 7.23 4.83
CA ILE A 539 -10.56 7.63 5.67
C ILE A 539 -10.22 9.10 5.43
N LYS A 540 -10.21 9.52 4.16
CA LYS A 540 -10.03 10.92 3.78
C LYS A 540 -11.08 11.79 4.47
N LEU A 541 -12.37 11.43 4.38
CA LEU A 541 -13.45 12.16 5.07
C LEU A 541 -13.22 12.23 6.59
N LEU A 542 -12.85 11.13 7.23
CA LEU A 542 -12.51 11.08 8.66
C LEU A 542 -11.44 12.10 9.02
N THR A 543 -10.35 12.14 8.25
CA THR A 543 -9.25 13.08 8.50
C THR A 543 -9.62 14.54 8.24
N GLN A 544 -10.51 14.82 7.29
CA GLN A 544 -10.98 16.18 7.06
C GLN A 544 -11.86 16.68 8.20
N LEU A 545 -12.63 15.79 8.82
CA LEU A 545 -13.50 16.17 9.93
C LEU A 545 -12.73 16.33 11.25
N PHE A 546 -11.80 15.41 11.56
CA PHE A 546 -11.22 15.28 12.91
C PHE A 546 -9.69 15.13 12.95
N GLY A 547 -9.00 15.23 11.80
CA GLY A 547 -7.61 14.80 11.64
C GLY A 547 -6.60 15.47 12.56
N ASP A 548 -6.85 16.71 12.99
CA ASP A 548 -5.93 17.50 13.82
C ASP A 548 -5.85 17.03 15.29
N ARG A 549 -6.73 16.09 15.68
CA ARG A 549 -6.82 15.46 17.01
C ARG A 549 -7.13 13.96 16.92
N LEU A 550 -6.92 13.36 15.75
CA LEU A 550 -7.27 11.98 15.45
C LEU A 550 -6.19 11.02 15.97
N THR A 551 -6.62 9.92 16.58
CA THR A 551 -5.77 8.78 16.96
C THR A 551 -6.40 7.52 16.38
N ILE A 552 -5.61 6.77 15.62
CA ILE A 552 -6.06 5.60 14.86
C ILE A 552 -5.40 4.35 15.41
N ALA A 553 -6.23 3.40 15.84
CA ALA A 553 -5.88 1.99 15.93
C ALA A 553 -6.32 1.32 14.63
N ASP A 554 -5.41 0.68 13.90
CA ASP A 554 -5.72 0.02 12.63
C ASP A 554 -5.49 -1.49 12.68
N ALA A 555 -6.48 -2.25 12.22
CA ALA A 555 -6.38 -3.70 12.09
C ALA A 555 -5.47 -4.07 10.92
N CYS A 556 -4.78 -5.20 11.03
CA CYS A 556 -4.06 -5.76 9.89
C CYS A 556 -5.02 -6.03 8.71
N GLY A 557 -4.75 -5.44 7.56
CA GLY A 557 -5.65 -5.53 6.41
C GLY A 557 -5.21 -4.67 5.22
N CYS A 558 -6.16 -4.31 4.36
CA CYS A 558 -5.92 -3.33 3.30
C CYS A 558 -5.50 -1.98 3.88
N THR A 559 -6.19 -1.56 4.94
CA THR A 559 -5.97 -0.31 5.67
C THR A 559 -4.51 -0.18 6.10
N LEU A 560 -3.95 -1.20 6.75
CA LEU A 560 -2.53 -1.22 7.09
C LEU A 560 -1.62 -1.23 5.85
N ALA A 561 -1.97 -2.00 4.81
CA ALA A 561 -1.15 -2.13 3.60
C ALA A 561 -0.98 -0.82 2.81
N TYR A 562 -1.97 0.07 2.81
CA TYR A 562 -1.83 1.39 2.18
C TYR A 562 -1.66 2.54 3.17
N GLY A 563 -1.94 2.31 4.46
CA GLY A 563 -1.95 3.29 5.55
C GLY A 563 -0.71 3.27 6.43
N GLY A 564 0.00 2.15 6.53
CA GLY A 564 1.17 2.01 7.41
C GLY A 564 2.34 1.25 6.80
N TYR A 565 2.32 0.93 5.50
CA TYR A 565 3.39 0.16 4.89
C TYR A 565 4.62 1.01 4.57
N LEU A 566 5.76 0.62 5.13
CA LEU A 566 7.03 1.32 4.95
C LEU A 566 7.54 1.28 3.50
N PRO A 567 8.27 2.32 3.04
CA PRO A 567 8.89 3.37 3.86
C PRO A 567 8.13 4.71 3.85
N THR A 568 6.95 4.79 3.23
CA THR A 568 6.18 6.03 3.10
C THR A 568 4.79 5.89 3.74
N ILE A 569 4.43 6.88 4.55
CA ILE A 569 3.26 6.92 5.42
C ILE A 569 2.33 8.07 4.94
N PRO A 570 1.05 7.78 4.63
CA PRO A 570 0.11 8.74 4.03
C PRO A 570 -0.59 9.67 5.01
N TRP A 571 -0.47 9.43 6.32
CA TRP A 571 -0.98 10.35 7.34
C TRP A 571 -0.12 11.62 7.33
N THR A 572 -0.72 12.79 7.21
CA THR A 572 0.01 14.07 7.13
C THR A 572 -0.39 15.03 8.26
N ILE A 573 0.26 16.18 8.31
CA ILE A 573 0.10 17.21 9.34
C ILE A 573 -0.42 18.52 8.70
N ASN A 574 -1.14 19.33 9.47
CA ASN A 574 -1.47 20.70 9.09
C ASN A 574 -0.29 21.66 9.34
N SER A 575 -0.52 22.94 9.04
CA SER A 575 0.41 24.04 9.28
C SER A 575 0.83 24.21 10.74
N ASP A 576 0.03 23.73 11.71
CA ASP A 576 0.35 23.77 13.14
C ASP A 576 1.20 22.55 13.58
N GLY A 577 1.57 21.67 12.63
CA GLY A 577 2.31 20.44 12.92
C GLY A 577 1.46 19.33 13.54
N ARG A 578 0.13 19.43 13.49
CA ARG A 578 -0.81 18.43 14.05
C ARG A 578 -1.39 17.55 12.96
N GLY A 579 -1.57 16.27 13.26
CA GLY A 579 -2.20 15.32 12.35
C GLY A 579 -2.52 14.00 13.05
N PRO A 580 -3.04 13.01 12.31
CA PRO A 580 -3.40 11.73 12.89
C PRO A 580 -2.20 11.01 13.49
N ALA A 581 -2.34 10.57 14.74
CA ALA A 581 -1.47 9.54 15.30
C ALA A 581 -1.98 8.16 14.83
N PHE A 582 -1.10 7.31 14.32
CA PHE A 582 -1.47 6.02 13.74
C PHE A 582 -0.64 4.90 14.36
N GLY A 583 -1.31 3.81 14.74
CA GLY A 583 -0.68 2.57 15.17
C GLY A 583 -1.49 1.36 14.72
N ALA A 584 -0.80 0.25 14.49
CA ALA A 584 -1.42 -1.04 14.23
C ALA A 584 -0.79 -2.08 15.15
N SER A 585 -1.64 -2.83 15.85
CA SER A 585 -1.22 -3.95 16.69
C SER A 585 -1.25 -5.24 15.87
N LEU A 586 -2.32 -6.02 15.95
CA LEU A 586 -2.50 -7.29 15.24
C LEU A 586 -3.77 -7.27 14.37
N PHE A 587 -4.17 -8.43 13.87
CA PHE A 587 -5.38 -8.55 13.07
C PHE A 587 -6.62 -8.70 13.96
N GLU A 588 -6.45 -9.39 15.08
CA GLU A 588 -7.50 -9.87 15.97
C GLU A 588 -7.87 -8.89 17.09
N ASP A 589 -6.99 -7.97 17.47
CA ASP A 589 -7.08 -7.20 18.73
C ASP A 589 -7.38 -5.71 18.55
N ASN A 590 -7.75 -5.28 17.34
CA ASN A 590 -7.77 -3.85 17.02
C ASN A 590 -8.82 -3.04 17.81
N ALA A 591 -9.95 -3.66 18.19
CA ALA A 591 -10.94 -2.97 19.01
C ALA A 591 -10.37 -2.70 20.41
N GLU A 592 -9.74 -3.71 21.00
CA GLU A 592 -9.09 -3.70 22.30
C GLU A 592 -7.87 -2.77 22.32
N PHE A 593 -7.14 -2.72 21.21
CA PHE A 593 -6.02 -1.81 21.02
C PHE A 593 -6.48 -0.34 21.02
N GLY A 594 -7.52 -0.03 20.24
CA GLY A 594 -8.17 1.29 20.27
C GLY A 594 -8.78 1.62 21.63
N TYR A 595 -9.32 0.63 22.33
CA TYR A 595 -9.82 0.77 23.69
C TYR A 595 -8.70 1.12 24.67
N GLY A 596 -7.53 0.51 24.54
CA GLY A 596 -6.33 0.86 25.32
C GLY A 596 -5.89 2.32 25.13
N PHE A 597 -5.97 2.84 23.89
CA PHE A 597 -5.73 4.26 23.63
C PHE A 597 -6.74 5.15 24.35
N LEU A 598 -8.03 4.77 24.35
CA LEU A 598 -9.08 5.51 25.05
C LEU A 598 -8.84 5.54 26.56
N LEU A 599 -8.60 4.39 27.19
CA LEU A 599 -8.33 4.32 28.63
C LEU A 599 -7.10 5.16 29.02
N THR A 600 -6.06 5.14 28.19
CA THR A 600 -4.85 5.94 28.41
C THR A 600 -5.15 7.43 28.33
N ALA A 601 -5.88 7.88 27.31
CA ALA A 601 -6.26 9.28 27.13
C ALA A 601 -7.16 9.78 28.28
N GLU A 602 -8.14 8.97 28.69
CA GLU A 602 -9.00 9.27 29.84
C GLU A 602 -8.16 9.43 31.12
N LYS A 603 -7.25 8.49 31.39
CA LYS A 603 -6.44 8.53 32.62
C LYS A 603 -5.45 9.69 32.64
N HIS A 604 -4.80 9.98 31.52
CA HIS A 604 -3.91 11.13 31.42
C HIS A 604 -4.66 12.46 31.61
N ARG A 605 -5.88 12.57 31.07
CA ARG A 605 -6.73 13.74 31.27
C ARG A 605 -7.12 13.91 32.74
N GLU A 606 -7.52 12.82 33.40
CA GLU A 606 -7.84 12.80 34.84
C GLU A 606 -6.64 13.30 35.66
N GLN A 607 -5.45 12.73 35.45
CA GLN A 607 -4.21 13.15 36.13
C GLN A 607 -3.88 14.63 35.86
N ALA A 608 -4.07 15.12 34.64
CA ALA A 608 -3.83 16.53 34.31
C ALA A 608 -4.78 17.46 35.10
N LEU A 609 -6.05 17.09 35.25
CA LEU A 609 -7.04 17.87 36.00
C LEU A 609 -6.75 17.88 37.52
N GLU A 610 -6.34 16.74 38.08
CA GLU A 610 -5.88 16.64 39.47
C GLU A 610 -4.67 17.55 39.73
N LEU A 611 -3.68 17.51 38.84
CA LEU A 611 -2.48 18.34 38.93
C LEU A 611 -2.79 19.84 38.76
N ILE A 612 -3.73 20.21 37.88
CA ILE A 612 -4.19 21.60 37.77
C ILE A 612 -4.79 22.07 39.10
N THR A 613 -5.59 21.23 39.74
CA THR A 613 -6.23 21.54 41.02
C THR A 613 -5.17 21.71 42.12
N LYS A 614 -4.21 20.77 42.20
CA LYS A 614 -3.08 20.83 43.14
C LYS A 614 -2.20 22.07 42.94
N LEU A 615 -2.00 22.48 41.69
CA LEU A 615 -1.15 23.62 41.33
C LEU A 615 -1.92 24.94 41.22
N ALA A 616 -3.23 24.97 41.52
CA ALA A 616 -4.08 26.14 41.26
C ALA A 616 -3.52 27.44 41.86
N ALA A 617 -3.06 27.39 43.12
CA ALA A 617 -2.45 28.53 43.80
C ALA A 617 -1.14 29.01 43.12
N LYS A 618 -0.35 28.09 42.56
CA LYS A 618 0.90 28.41 41.86
C LYS A 618 0.66 28.90 40.44
N ILE A 619 -0.39 28.41 39.77
CA ILE A 619 -0.82 28.87 38.45
C ILE A 619 -1.36 30.30 38.55
N ASN A 620 -2.05 30.62 39.65
CA ASN A 620 -2.57 31.95 39.98
C ASN A 620 -3.36 32.62 38.84
N ASN A 621 -4.17 31.84 38.12
CA ASN A 621 -5.04 32.34 37.05
C ASN A 621 -6.38 31.58 37.05
N PRO A 622 -7.35 31.97 37.91
CA PRO A 622 -8.63 31.28 38.06
C PRO A 622 -9.50 31.27 36.80
N LYS A 623 -9.36 32.28 35.93
CA LYS A 623 -10.09 32.32 34.63
C LYS A 623 -9.56 31.25 33.68
N LEU A 624 -8.24 31.07 33.62
CA LEU A 624 -7.59 30.06 32.78
C LEU A 624 -7.96 28.64 33.21
N ILE A 625 -7.62 28.27 34.45
CA ILE A 625 -8.54 27.68 35.42
C ILE A 625 -9.84 27.07 34.85
N HIS A 626 -10.88 27.88 35.06
CA HIS A 626 -12.24 27.65 34.66
C HIS A 626 -12.39 27.29 33.17
N THR A 627 -11.69 27.98 32.25
CA THR A 627 -11.73 27.64 30.82
C THR A 627 -11.20 26.22 30.53
N ILE A 628 -10.10 25.83 31.17
CA ILE A 628 -9.52 24.49 31.01
C ILE A 628 -10.40 23.38 31.60
N ILE A 629 -11.27 23.69 32.57
CA ILE A 629 -12.17 22.68 33.12
C ILE A 629 -13.49 22.65 32.32
N ASN A 630 -14.11 23.82 32.11
CA ASN A 630 -15.51 23.92 31.72
C ASN A 630 -15.77 24.08 30.21
N THR A 631 -14.76 24.41 29.39
CA THR A 631 -14.97 24.51 27.94
C THR A 631 -15.29 23.15 27.33
N LYS A 632 -16.48 23.04 26.73
CA LYS A 632 -16.93 21.92 25.90
C LYS A 632 -16.11 21.83 24.62
N GLN A 633 -15.94 20.62 24.11
CA GLN A 633 -15.03 20.30 23.01
C GLN A 633 -15.75 19.58 21.84
N ASN A 634 -17.05 19.78 21.72
CA ASN A 634 -17.91 19.24 20.66
C ASN A 634 -18.00 20.16 19.42
N THR A 635 -17.33 21.31 19.45
CA THR A 635 -17.26 22.27 18.33
C THR A 635 -15.82 22.71 18.10
N ASP A 636 -15.51 23.12 16.87
CA ASP A 636 -14.18 23.65 16.53
C ASP A 636 -13.81 24.86 17.41
N HIS A 637 -14.75 25.77 17.61
CA HIS A 637 -14.55 26.93 18.48
C HIS A 637 -14.19 26.53 19.93
N GLY A 638 -14.86 25.50 20.47
CA GLY A 638 -14.55 24.95 21.78
C GLY A 638 -13.14 24.35 21.86
N ILE A 639 -12.75 23.59 20.83
CA ILE A 639 -11.39 23.05 20.70
C ILE A 639 -10.34 24.16 20.60
N THR A 640 -10.55 25.16 19.73
CA THR A 640 -9.64 26.30 19.55
C THR A 640 -9.50 27.10 20.84
N THR A 641 -10.60 27.34 21.55
CA THR A 641 -10.60 28.00 22.86
C THR A 641 -9.80 27.20 23.88
N LYS A 642 -9.99 25.87 23.93
CA LYS A 642 -9.24 24.98 24.82
C LYS A 642 -7.75 24.99 24.52
N ARG A 643 -7.37 24.95 23.24
CA ARG A 643 -5.96 24.98 22.79
C ARG A 643 -5.26 26.26 23.21
N LYS A 644 -5.91 27.42 23.07
CA LYS A 644 -5.36 28.70 23.54
C LYS A 644 -5.09 28.67 25.04
N ALA A 645 -6.06 28.17 25.82
CA ALA A 645 -5.91 28.01 27.26
C ALA A 645 -4.79 27.02 27.63
N VAL A 646 -4.69 25.87 26.96
CA VAL A 646 -3.61 24.90 27.20
C VAL A 646 -2.24 25.49 26.85
N ALA A 647 -2.12 26.26 25.76
CA ALA A 647 -0.87 26.93 25.40
C ALA A 647 -0.42 27.94 26.48
N GLU A 648 -1.36 28.74 27.01
CA GLU A 648 -1.10 29.64 28.13
C GLU A 648 -0.68 28.88 29.38
N LEU A 649 -1.38 27.79 29.73
CA LEU A 649 -1.02 26.92 30.85
C LEU A 649 0.42 26.39 30.71
N LYS A 650 0.79 25.86 29.54
CA LYS A 650 2.16 25.35 29.29
C LYS A 650 3.23 26.44 29.50
N ASN A 651 2.93 27.69 29.15
CA ASN A 651 3.85 28.82 29.38
C ASN A 651 4.00 29.17 30.86
N ILE A 652 2.92 29.07 31.65
CA ILE A 652 2.96 29.25 33.10
C ILE A 652 3.76 28.12 33.76
N LEU A 653 3.47 26.86 33.40
CA LEU A 653 4.11 25.68 34.01
C LEU A 653 5.62 25.65 33.83
N LYS A 654 6.15 26.12 32.69
CA LYS A 654 7.59 26.24 32.45
C LYS A 654 8.31 27.14 33.47
N LYS A 655 7.59 28.05 34.13
CA LYS A 655 8.13 28.97 35.14
C LYS A 655 8.01 28.42 36.57
N ILE A 656 7.27 27.33 36.77
CA ILE A 656 7.06 26.72 38.08
C ILE A 656 8.05 25.56 38.24
N ASN A 657 9.08 25.74 39.06
CA ASN A 657 10.07 24.69 39.31
C ASN A 657 9.56 23.68 40.35
N SER A 658 8.75 22.71 39.92
CA SER A 658 8.31 21.57 40.74
C SER A 658 8.12 20.31 39.90
N SER A 659 8.21 19.13 40.53
CA SER A 659 7.94 17.84 39.87
C SER A 659 6.52 17.79 39.30
N ASP A 660 5.53 18.23 40.07
CA ASP A 660 4.12 18.28 39.65
C ASP A 660 3.93 19.15 38.40
N ALA A 661 4.59 20.32 38.33
CA ALA A 661 4.47 21.20 37.16
C ALA A 661 5.13 20.59 35.91
N LYS A 662 6.26 19.89 36.06
CA LYS A 662 6.90 19.14 34.96
C LYS A 662 6.01 18.00 34.48
N GLN A 663 5.37 17.28 35.40
CA GLN A 663 4.43 16.20 35.08
C GLN A 663 3.20 16.76 34.35
N LEU A 664 2.57 17.81 34.88
CA LEU A 664 1.43 18.46 34.21
C LEU A 664 1.81 19.01 32.84
N LEU A 665 3.02 19.56 32.68
CA LEU A 665 3.51 20.03 31.37
C LEU A 665 3.58 18.89 30.34
N SER A 666 3.97 17.69 30.75
CA SER A 666 4.01 16.50 29.87
C SER A 666 2.61 15.98 29.50
N LEU A 667 1.60 16.24 30.34
CA LEU A 667 0.22 15.79 30.14
C LEU A 667 -0.70 16.88 29.55
N ALA A 668 -0.28 18.14 29.50
CA ALA A 668 -1.16 19.28 29.20
C ALA A 668 -1.90 19.15 27.86
N ASP A 669 -1.28 18.52 26.84
CA ASP A 669 -1.93 18.32 25.54
C ASP A 669 -3.11 17.33 25.60
N GLN A 670 -3.14 16.45 26.61
CA GLN A 670 -4.22 15.48 26.86
C GLN A 670 -5.52 16.14 27.39
N LEU A 671 -5.46 17.44 27.72
CA LEU A 671 -6.64 18.24 28.04
C LEU A 671 -7.49 18.52 26.79
N ILE A 672 -6.89 18.43 25.60
CA ILE A 672 -7.62 18.46 24.33
C ILE A 672 -8.24 17.09 24.07
N LYS A 673 -9.56 17.03 23.80
CA LYS A 673 -10.25 15.76 23.56
C LYS A 673 -9.72 15.11 22.28
N GLN A 674 -9.06 13.96 22.40
CA GLN A 674 -8.66 13.14 21.26
C GLN A 674 -9.90 12.48 20.62
N SER A 675 -9.89 12.36 19.29
CA SER A 675 -10.84 11.55 18.54
C SER A 675 -10.20 10.18 18.29
N ILE A 676 -10.62 9.15 19.02
CA ILE A 676 -10.00 7.82 18.95
C ILE A 676 -10.89 6.91 18.11
N TRP A 677 -10.32 6.39 17.02
CA TRP A 677 -11.01 5.54 16.06
C TRP A 677 -10.27 4.23 15.85
N ALA A 678 -10.98 3.11 15.97
CA ALA A 678 -10.51 1.80 15.52
C ALA A 678 -10.97 1.57 14.06
N LEU A 679 -10.02 1.37 13.16
CA LEU A 679 -10.23 1.15 11.73
C LEU A 679 -9.98 -0.31 11.37
N GLY A 680 -10.79 -0.88 10.48
CA GLY A 680 -10.46 -2.16 9.88
C GLY A 680 -11.44 -2.61 8.82
N GLY A 681 -11.06 -3.67 8.10
CA GLY A 681 -11.92 -4.28 7.08
C GLY A 681 -12.96 -5.23 7.66
N ASP A 682 -13.82 -5.76 6.79
CA ASP A 682 -14.85 -6.72 7.18
C ASP A 682 -14.30 -8.01 7.80
N GLY A 683 -13.13 -8.48 7.35
CA GLY A 683 -12.54 -9.69 7.93
C GLY A 683 -12.13 -9.56 9.39
N TRP A 684 -11.76 -8.36 9.83
CA TRP A 684 -11.54 -8.10 11.25
C TRP A 684 -12.88 -8.06 11.99
N ALA A 685 -13.76 -7.14 11.58
CA ALA A 685 -14.98 -6.82 12.34
C ALA A 685 -16.02 -7.95 12.37
N TYR A 686 -16.13 -8.73 11.30
CA TYR A 686 -17.13 -9.80 11.21
C TYR A 686 -16.58 -11.14 11.69
N ASP A 687 -15.28 -11.37 11.59
CA ASP A 687 -14.64 -12.66 11.87
C ASP A 687 -13.70 -12.63 13.07
N ILE A 688 -12.40 -12.42 12.83
CA ILE A 688 -11.35 -12.74 13.81
C ILE A 688 -11.37 -11.80 15.03
N GLY A 689 -11.69 -10.52 14.82
CA GLY A 689 -11.77 -9.52 15.88
C GLY A 689 -13.19 -9.23 16.36
N PHE A 690 -14.19 -10.00 15.91
CA PHE A 690 -15.59 -9.74 16.29
C PHE A 690 -15.82 -9.86 17.79
N GLY A 691 -15.20 -10.83 18.47
CA GLY A 691 -15.34 -10.99 19.92
C GLY A 691 -14.82 -9.78 20.69
N GLY A 692 -13.67 -9.25 20.29
CA GLY A 692 -13.11 -8.00 20.83
C GLY A 692 -13.96 -6.78 20.53
N LEU A 693 -14.42 -6.65 19.28
CA LEU A 693 -15.30 -5.56 18.83
C LEU A 693 -16.60 -5.52 19.63
N ASP A 694 -17.27 -6.66 19.76
CA ASP A 694 -18.49 -6.82 20.54
C ASP A 694 -18.28 -6.38 22.00
N HIS A 695 -17.23 -6.90 22.65
CA HIS A 695 -16.91 -6.56 24.04
C HIS A 695 -16.63 -5.06 24.24
N VAL A 696 -15.81 -4.47 23.35
CA VAL A 696 -15.42 -3.06 23.45
C VAL A 696 -16.61 -2.13 23.21
N LEU A 697 -17.48 -2.43 22.25
CA LEU A 697 -18.69 -1.63 22.03
C LEU A 697 -19.71 -1.82 23.16
N ALA A 698 -19.83 -3.04 23.72
CA ALA A 698 -20.70 -3.31 24.86
C ALA A 698 -20.27 -2.58 26.14
N SER A 699 -18.99 -2.16 26.25
CA SER A 699 -18.47 -1.45 27.42
C SER A 699 -19.13 -0.10 27.71
N GLY A 700 -19.83 0.49 26.73
CA GLY A 700 -20.47 1.81 26.85
C GLY A 700 -19.48 2.99 26.82
N LYS A 701 -18.19 2.74 26.61
CA LYS A 701 -17.15 3.78 26.54
C LYS A 701 -17.15 4.51 25.19
N ASN A 702 -16.66 5.75 25.20
CA ASN A 702 -16.68 6.66 24.04
C ASN A 702 -15.58 6.32 22.99
N ILE A 703 -15.66 5.12 22.41
CA ILE A 703 -14.79 4.66 21.31
C ILE A 703 -15.54 4.69 19.99
N LYS A 704 -14.84 5.05 18.90
CA LYS A 704 -15.39 5.09 17.55
C LYS A 704 -14.79 3.97 16.71
N VAL A 705 -15.60 3.36 15.86
CA VAL A 705 -15.19 2.26 14.98
C VAL A 705 -15.60 2.59 13.54
N LEU A 706 -14.69 2.41 12.59
CA LEU A 706 -14.99 2.45 11.16
C LEU A 706 -14.65 1.10 10.53
N VAL A 707 -15.69 0.41 10.06
CA VAL A 707 -15.57 -0.83 9.30
C VAL A 707 -15.67 -0.53 7.82
N LEU A 708 -14.58 -0.79 7.08
CA LEU A 708 -14.52 -0.65 5.64
C LEU A 708 -14.91 -1.99 5.01
N ASP A 709 -16.21 -2.19 4.78
CA ASP A 709 -16.75 -3.48 4.39
C ASP A 709 -16.58 -3.70 2.88
N THR A 710 -15.59 -4.53 2.53
CA THR A 710 -15.36 -4.99 1.15
C THR A 710 -16.01 -6.34 0.89
N GLU A 711 -16.70 -6.91 1.88
CA GLU A 711 -17.35 -8.21 1.85
C GLU A 711 -16.43 -9.39 1.52
N VAL A 712 -15.11 -9.22 1.59
CA VAL A 712 -14.08 -10.23 1.33
C VAL A 712 -12.79 -9.87 2.05
N TYR A 713 -11.89 -10.83 2.26
CA TYR A 713 -10.55 -10.51 2.74
C TYR A 713 -9.71 -9.99 1.57
N SER A 714 -9.84 -8.69 1.30
CA SER A 714 -9.28 -8.05 0.11
C SER A 714 -7.75 -8.11 0.08
N ASN A 715 -7.07 -7.98 1.24
CA ASN A 715 -5.61 -7.95 1.29
C ASN A 715 -4.96 -9.29 0.94
N THR A 716 -5.50 -10.39 1.44
CA THR A 716 -4.95 -11.74 1.24
C THR A 716 -5.42 -12.39 -0.08
N GLY A 717 -6.07 -11.60 -0.94
CA GLY A 717 -6.45 -11.98 -2.29
C GLY A 717 -7.85 -12.56 -2.42
N GLY A 718 -8.82 -12.04 -1.64
CA GLY A 718 -10.26 -12.27 -1.85
C GLY A 718 -10.77 -13.60 -1.28
N GLN A 719 -10.53 -13.87 0.00
CA GLN A 719 -11.15 -14.97 0.73
C GLN A 719 -12.56 -14.60 1.19
N SER A 720 -13.42 -15.61 1.36
CA SER A 720 -14.72 -15.45 2.00
C SER A 720 -14.56 -14.95 3.44
N SER A 721 -15.43 -14.02 3.83
CA SER A 721 -15.67 -13.57 5.20
C SER A 721 -17.12 -13.86 5.60
N LYS A 722 -17.49 -13.65 6.88
CA LYS A 722 -18.92 -13.62 7.25
C LYS A 722 -19.68 -12.42 6.66
N ALA A 723 -18.98 -11.39 6.19
CA ALA A 723 -19.56 -10.28 5.46
C ALA A 723 -19.80 -10.57 3.97
N THR A 724 -19.21 -11.65 3.41
CA THR A 724 -19.45 -12.05 2.02
C THR A 724 -20.93 -12.36 1.79
N PRO A 725 -21.55 -11.81 0.73
CA PRO A 725 -22.96 -12.06 0.42
C PRO A 725 -23.20 -13.43 -0.22
N ARG A 726 -24.46 -13.86 -0.17
CA ARG A 726 -24.91 -15.10 -0.83
C ARG A 726 -24.64 -15.03 -2.34
N GLY A 727 -24.24 -16.14 -2.93
CA GLY A 727 -23.97 -16.26 -4.37
C GLY A 727 -22.62 -15.71 -4.83
N ALA A 728 -21.90 -14.94 -4.01
CA ALA A 728 -20.58 -14.45 -4.38
C ALA A 728 -19.55 -15.58 -4.43
N VAL A 729 -18.74 -15.58 -5.48
CA VAL A 729 -17.65 -16.53 -5.73
C VAL A 729 -16.32 -15.91 -5.34
N VAL A 730 -15.74 -16.43 -4.27
CA VAL A 730 -14.47 -15.99 -3.68
C VAL A 730 -13.69 -17.20 -3.19
N LYS A 731 -12.43 -17.05 -2.77
CA LYS A 731 -11.67 -18.20 -2.24
C LYS A 731 -12.37 -18.77 -1.01
N PHE A 732 -12.40 -20.10 -0.91
CA PHE A 732 -13.20 -20.87 0.06
C PHE A 732 -14.72 -20.82 -0.13
N ALA A 733 -15.23 -20.12 -1.17
CA ALA A 733 -16.63 -20.14 -1.60
C ALA A 733 -16.75 -20.22 -3.13
N MET A 734 -15.96 -21.11 -3.75
CA MET A 734 -15.87 -21.19 -5.23
C MET A 734 -17.17 -21.62 -5.92
N GLY A 735 -18.09 -22.25 -5.19
CA GLY A 735 -19.42 -22.62 -5.67
C GLY A 735 -20.49 -21.53 -5.49
N GLY A 736 -20.10 -20.33 -5.05
CA GLY A 736 -21.01 -19.31 -4.53
C GLY A 736 -21.27 -19.53 -3.04
N LYS A 737 -21.15 -18.47 -2.23
CA LYS A 737 -21.44 -18.57 -0.80
C LYS A 737 -22.91 -18.90 -0.57
N LEU A 738 -23.17 -19.91 0.25
CA LEU A 738 -24.54 -20.37 0.53
C LEU A 738 -25.22 -19.53 1.60
N ALA A 739 -24.54 -19.18 2.68
CA ALA A 739 -25.14 -18.41 3.76
C ALA A 739 -25.31 -16.93 3.38
N ALA A 740 -26.34 -16.28 3.92
CA ALA A 740 -26.50 -14.83 3.87
C ALA A 740 -25.32 -14.10 4.53
N LYS A 741 -25.22 -12.79 4.27
CA LYS A 741 -24.30 -11.89 4.98
C LYS A 741 -24.66 -11.87 6.46
N LYS A 742 -23.67 -11.93 7.36
CA LYS A 742 -23.88 -11.65 8.79
C LYS A 742 -24.29 -10.18 8.93
N ASP A 743 -25.42 -9.90 9.58
CA ASP A 743 -25.84 -8.51 9.80
C ASP A 743 -25.24 -7.97 11.10
N LEU A 744 -24.05 -7.36 11.00
CA LEU A 744 -23.34 -6.78 12.13
C LEU A 744 -24.10 -5.62 12.77
N GLY A 745 -24.73 -4.76 11.96
CA GLY A 745 -25.45 -3.61 12.48
C GLY A 745 -26.68 -4.03 13.27
N LEU A 746 -27.47 -4.98 12.75
CA LEU A 746 -28.63 -5.53 13.47
C LEU A 746 -28.24 -6.19 14.80
N MET A 747 -27.14 -6.96 14.82
CA MET A 747 -26.64 -7.56 16.06
C MET A 747 -26.30 -6.49 17.11
N LEU A 748 -25.59 -5.44 16.71
CA LEU A 748 -25.16 -4.37 17.63
C LEU A 748 -26.33 -3.47 18.07
N MET A 749 -27.38 -3.32 17.27
CA MET A 749 -28.59 -2.59 17.68
C MET A 749 -29.25 -3.20 18.92
N SER A 750 -29.06 -4.50 19.18
CA SER A 750 -29.63 -5.18 20.34
C SER A 750 -29.16 -4.62 21.69
N TYR A 751 -28.00 -3.96 21.75
CA TYR A 751 -27.50 -3.30 22.96
C TYR A 751 -28.27 -2.01 23.31
N GLY A 752 -28.87 -1.35 22.32
CA GLY A 752 -29.67 -0.13 22.51
C GLY A 752 -28.88 1.17 22.81
N ASN A 753 -27.62 1.08 23.23
CA ASN A 753 -26.76 2.21 23.61
C ASN A 753 -25.53 2.39 22.71
N ILE A 754 -25.52 1.81 21.51
CA ILE A 754 -24.45 1.95 20.53
C ILE A 754 -24.97 2.79 19.37
N TYR A 755 -24.27 3.86 18.98
CA TYR A 755 -24.56 4.56 17.74
C TYR A 755 -24.10 3.71 16.55
N ILE A 756 -24.97 3.47 15.58
CA ILE A 756 -24.67 2.62 14.42
C ILE A 756 -25.07 3.34 13.15
N ALA A 757 -24.19 3.40 12.16
CA ALA A 757 -24.54 3.90 10.83
C ALA A 757 -24.07 2.98 9.73
N ASN A 758 -24.93 2.71 8.76
CA ASN A 758 -24.58 2.01 7.52
C ASN A 758 -24.53 3.03 6.38
N VAL A 759 -23.37 3.18 5.74
CA VAL A 759 -23.09 4.30 4.82
C VAL A 759 -22.55 3.83 3.48
N ALA A 760 -22.80 4.62 2.42
CA ALA A 760 -22.21 4.44 1.10
C ALA A 760 -21.99 5.80 0.41
N ILE A 761 -20.74 6.27 0.32
CA ILE A 761 -20.41 7.59 -0.27
C ILE A 761 -20.87 7.71 -1.73
N GLY A 762 -20.80 6.64 -2.51
CA GLY A 762 -21.25 6.63 -3.90
C GLY A 762 -22.78 6.74 -4.07
N ALA A 763 -23.54 6.41 -3.02
CA ALA A 763 -25.00 6.52 -3.01
C ALA A 763 -25.47 7.86 -2.42
N ASN A 764 -24.98 8.20 -1.22
CA ASN A 764 -25.37 9.42 -0.53
C ASN A 764 -24.20 9.98 0.34
N PRO A 765 -23.35 10.84 -0.23
CA PRO A 765 -22.21 11.40 0.50
C PRO A 765 -22.62 12.36 1.64
N ALA A 766 -23.78 13.00 1.55
CA ALA A 766 -24.30 13.86 2.62
C ALA A 766 -24.70 13.03 3.85
N GLN A 767 -25.33 11.87 3.64
CA GLN A 767 -25.66 10.93 4.72
C GLN A 767 -24.38 10.40 5.40
N ALA A 768 -23.32 10.10 4.63
CA ALA A 768 -22.04 9.70 5.20
C ALA A 768 -21.44 10.81 6.07
N ILE A 769 -21.41 12.07 5.61
CA ILE A 769 -20.91 13.21 6.42
C ILE A 769 -21.69 13.32 7.73
N LYS A 770 -23.02 13.26 7.66
CA LYS A 770 -23.90 13.33 8.84
C LYS A 770 -23.62 12.19 9.82
N ALA A 771 -23.46 10.96 9.33
CA ALA A 771 -23.15 9.80 10.15
C ALA A 771 -21.81 9.94 10.89
N PHE A 772 -20.76 10.44 10.23
CA PHE A 772 -19.46 10.68 10.88
C PHE A 772 -19.54 11.74 11.98
N GLN A 773 -20.28 12.83 11.74
CA GLN A 773 -20.47 13.89 12.74
C GLN A 773 -21.29 13.42 13.94
N GLU A 774 -22.40 12.71 13.69
CA GLU A 774 -23.21 12.14 14.76
C GLU A 774 -22.43 11.10 15.58
N ALA A 775 -21.70 10.19 14.91
CA ALA A 775 -20.88 9.19 15.59
C ALA A 775 -19.82 9.82 16.50
N GLU A 776 -19.07 10.83 16.03
CA GLU A 776 -18.06 11.53 16.84
C GLU A 776 -18.69 12.29 18.02
N ASN A 777 -19.84 12.93 17.80
CA ASN A 777 -20.53 13.72 18.82
C ASN A 777 -21.24 12.86 19.87
N TYR A 778 -21.60 11.62 19.54
CA TYR A 778 -22.23 10.69 20.47
C TYR A 778 -21.29 10.41 21.66
N ASP A 779 -21.78 10.57 22.88
CA ASP A 779 -21.00 10.32 24.10
C ASP A 779 -21.11 8.85 24.54
N GLY A 780 -20.56 7.98 23.70
CA GLY A 780 -20.65 6.53 23.87
C GLY A 780 -20.05 5.79 22.68
N PRO A 781 -20.19 4.46 22.64
CA PRO A 781 -19.64 3.63 21.58
C PRO A 781 -20.36 3.93 20.26
N ALA A 782 -19.59 4.10 19.18
CA ALA A 782 -20.14 4.32 17.85
C ALA A 782 -19.44 3.48 16.80
N ILE A 783 -20.21 2.95 15.85
CA ILE A 783 -19.70 2.18 14.72
C ILE A 783 -20.31 2.68 13.40
N ILE A 784 -19.45 2.86 12.40
CA ILE A 784 -19.83 3.14 11.02
C ILE A 784 -19.41 1.94 10.17
N ILE A 785 -20.36 1.37 9.44
CA ILE A 785 -20.14 0.29 8.48
C ILE A 785 -20.26 0.90 7.08
N ALA A 786 -19.15 0.93 6.35
CA ALA A 786 -19.04 1.65 5.09
C ALA A 786 -18.84 0.70 3.91
N TYR A 787 -19.79 0.68 2.98
CA TYR A 787 -19.66 -0.13 1.76
C TYR A 787 -18.44 0.33 0.95
N SER A 788 -17.51 -0.58 0.76
CA SER A 788 -16.20 -0.30 0.14
C SER A 788 -16.00 -1.23 -1.05
N HIS A 789 -16.27 -0.71 -2.25
CA HIS A 789 -16.10 -1.48 -3.48
C HIS A 789 -14.61 -1.82 -3.70
N CYS A 790 -14.32 -2.99 -4.26
CA CYS A 790 -12.95 -3.51 -4.36
C CYS A 790 -12.69 -4.21 -5.70
N ILE A 791 -11.42 -4.22 -6.14
CA ILE A 791 -10.96 -5.02 -7.30
C ILE A 791 -11.33 -6.50 -7.20
N SER A 792 -11.46 -7.05 -5.98
CA SER A 792 -11.87 -8.44 -5.72
C SER A 792 -13.32 -8.72 -6.12
N HIS A 793 -14.15 -7.70 -6.27
CA HIS A 793 -15.51 -7.83 -6.82
C HIS A 793 -15.46 -8.10 -8.33
N GLY A 794 -14.35 -7.73 -8.98
CA GLY A 794 -14.17 -7.83 -10.42
C GLY A 794 -15.11 -6.91 -11.18
N ILE A 795 -15.19 -5.66 -10.72
CA ILE A 795 -15.91 -4.55 -11.33
C ILE A 795 -14.94 -3.65 -12.10
N ASP A 796 -15.45 -2.84 -13.02
CA ASP A 796 -14.70 -1.69 -13.52
C ASP A 796 -14.62 -0.64 -12.40
N MET A 797 -13.41 -0.38 -11.89
CA MET A 797 -13.19 0.53 -10.76
C MET A 797 -13.59 1.98 -11.08
N VAL A 798 -13.69 2.36 -12.36
CA VAL A 798 -14.25 3.68 -12.75
C VAL A 798 -15.71 3.78 -12.32
N GLN A 799 -16.45 2.68 -12.41
CA GLN A 799 -17.86 2.56 -12.06
C GLN A 799 -18.10 2.27 -10.57
N GLY A 800 -17.04 2.26 -9.75
CA GLY A 800 -17.12 1.88 -8.35
C GLY A 800 -18.17 2.66 -7.54
N MET A 801 -18.25 3.98 -7.73
CA MET A 801 -19.23 4.84 -7.04
C MET A 801 -20.66 4.57 -7.52
N GLN A 802 -20.86 4.37 -8.83
CA GLN A 802 -22.15 3.98 -9.39
C GLN A 802 -22.59 2.61 -8.87
N GLN A 803 -21.65 1.68 -8.72
CA GLN A 803 -21.93 0.36 -8.15
C GLN A 803 -22.35 0.43 -6.67
N GLN A 804 -21.80 1.36 -5.88
CA GLN A 804 -22.31 1.61 -4.52
C GLN A 804 -23.75 2.14 -4.56
N LYS A 805 -24.08 3.04 -5.49
CA LYS A 805 -25.45 3.53 -5.66
C LYS A 805 -26.41 2.40 -6.02
N LEU A 806 -26.02 1.50 -6.93
CA LEU A 806 -26.81 0.32 -7.28
C LEU A 806 -26.98 -0.65 -6.10
N ALA A 807 -25.96 -0.83 -5.27
CA ALA A 807 -26.06 -1.64 -4.04
C ALA A 807 -27.15 -1.11 -3.10
N VAL A 808 -27.27 0.21 -2.95
CA VAL A 808 -28.36 0.83 -2.17
C VAL A 808 -29.70 0.69 -2.88
N GLN A 809 -29.76 1.00 -4.17
CA GLN A 809 -31.01 0.95 -4.97
C GLN A 809 -31.62 -0.44 -5.05
N CYS A 810 -30.82 -1.51 -5.02
CA CYS A 810 -31.34 -2.88 -5.00
C CYS A 810 -31.69 -3.40 -3.59
N GLY A 811 -31.41 -2.62 -2.54
CA GLY A 811 -31.60 -3.04 -1.14
C GLY A 811 -30.51 -3.94 -0.57
N HIS A 812 -29.46 -4.28 -1.34
CA HIS A 812 -28.30 -5.04 -0.85
C HIS A 812 -27.59 -4.30 0.29
N TRP A 813 -27.57 -2.97 0.22
CA TRP A 813 -26.92 -2.12 1.21
C TRP A 813 -27.84 -0.98 1.66
N PRO A 814 -28.78 -1.20 2.59
CA PRO A 814 -29.66 -0.14 3.07
C PRO A 814 -28.87 0.93 3.82
N LEU A 815 -29.21 2.21 3.64
CA LEU A 815 -28.60 3.30 4.40
C LEU A 815 -29.45 3.58 5.63
N TYR A 816 -28.84 3.56 6.81
CA TYR A 816 -29.54 3.87 8.06
C TYR A 816 -28.62 4.43 9.12
N ARG A 817 -29.21 5.05 10.13
CA ARG A 817 -28.56 5.48 11.37
C ARG A 817 -29.42 5.09 12.56
N TYR A 818 -28.84 4.37 13.50
CA TYR A 818 -29.39 4.12 14.83
C TYR A 818 -28.71 5.09 15.80
N ASN A 819 -29.46 6.06 16.32
CA ASN A 819 -28.95 7.06 17.25
C ASN A 819 -29.65 6.94 18.61
N PRO A 820 -28.98 6.40 19.65
CA PRO A 820 -29.55 6.25 20.99
C PRO A 820 -30.03 7.55 21.64
N ASP A 821 -29.44 8.70 21.33
CA ASP A 821 -29.82 9.97 21.94
C ASP A 821 -31.27 10.37 21.60
N ARG A 822 -31.80 9.89 20.46
CA ARG A 822 -33.20 10.14 20.06
C ARG A 822 -34.23 9.53 21.01
N ILE A 823 -33.84 8.49 21.75
CA ILE A 823 -34.71 7.85 22.76
C ILE A 823 -35.01 8.85 23.89
N LYS A 824 -34.05 9.72 24.22
CA LYS A 824 -34.22 10.78 25.24
C LYS A 824 -35.31 11.78 24.85
N ASP A 825 -35.51 11.97 23.54
CA ASP A 825 -36.53 12.84 22.96
C ASP A 825 -37.85 12.09 22.64
N GLY A 826 -37.99 10.82 23.05
CA GLY A 826 -39.16 9.99 22.74
C GLY A 826 -39.30 9.60 21.27
N LEU A 827 -38.23 9.73 20.48
CA LEU A 827 -38.21 9.42 19.05
C LEU A 827 -37.62 8.03 18.78
N SER A 828 -38.00 7.42 17.66
CA SER A 828 -37.35 6.17 17.19
C SER A 828 -35.84 6.40 17.00
N PRO A 829 -34.98 5.56 17.59
CA PRO A 829 -33.53 5.65 17.40
C PRO A 829 -33.13 5.28 15.97
N LEU A 830 -33.84 4.34 15.34
CA LEU A 830 -33.60 3.91 13.97
C LEU A 830 -34.20 4.90 12.97
N GLN A 831 -33.36 5.37 12.06
CA GLN A 831 -33.69 6.21 10.91
C GLN A 831 -33.22 5.49 9.65
N LEU A 832 -34.15 5.18 8.75
CA LEU A 832 -33.83 4.66 7.42
C LEU A 832 -33.58 5.85 6.47
N ASP A 833 -32.38 5.95 5.93
CA ASP A 833 -31.95 7.05 5.05
C ASP A 833 -31.97 6.66 3.56
N SER A 834 -32.16 5.38 3.23
CA SER A 834 -32.36 4.89 1.86
C SER A 834 -33.85 4.76 1.51
N GLU A 835 -34.18 5.00 0.25
CA GLU A 835 -35.52 4.72 -0.28
C GLU A 835 -35.79 3.21 -0.39
N LYS A 836 -37.05 2.84 -0.69
CA LYS A 836 -37.41 1.45 -0.98
C LYS A 836 -36.62 0.95 -2.20
N PRO A 837 -36.22 -0.33 -2.24
CA PRO A 837 -35.50 -0.90 -3.38
C PRO A 837 -36.23 -0.64 -4.70
N SER A 838 -35.51 -0.09 -5.69
CA SER A 838 -36.04 0.34 -6.98
C SER A 838 -35.57 -0.52 -8.17
N ILE A 839 -34.60 -1.40 -7.96
CA ILE A 839 -34.09 -2.36 -8.96
C ILE A 839 -33.93 -3.74 -8.32
N LEU A 840 -33.80 -4.79 -9.13
CA LEU A 840 -33.56 -6.15 -8.62
C LEU A 840 -32.09 -6.34 -8.25
N PHE A 841 -31.82 -7.19 -7.25
CA PHE A 841 -30.44 -7.56 -6.85
C PHE A 841 -29.61 -8.11 -8.02
N LYS A 842 -30.26 -8.86 -8.93
CA LYS A 842 -29.61 -9.43 -10.10
C LYS A 842 -28.98 -8.37 -11.00
N GLU A 843 -29.59 -7.19 -11.13
CA GLU A 843 -29.09 -6.10 -11.96
C GLU A 843 -27.77 -5.53 -11.40
N TYR A 844 -27.67 -5.40 -10.07
CA TYR A 844 -26.43 -5.05 -9.37
C TYR A 844 -25.38 -6.17 -9.53
N ALA A 845 -25.76 -7.42 -9.28
CA ALA A 845 -24.85 -8.56 -9.28
C ALA A 845 -24.24 -8.84 -10.66
N GLN A 846 -24.98 -8.55 -11.73
CA GLN A 846 -24.52 -8.71 -13.11
C GLN A 846 -23.34 -7.81 -13.47
N ASN A 847 -23.06 -6.76 -12.70
CA ASN A 847 -21.91 -5.88 -12.95
C ASN A 847 -20.61 -6.40 -12.34
N GLU A 848 -20.66 -7.45 -11.50
CA GLU A 848 -19.51 -7.92 -10.74
C GLU A 848 -19.11 -9.34 -11.14
N ASN A 849 -17.85 -9.53 -11.53
CA ASN A 849 -17.37 -10.84 -11.95
C ASN A 849 -17.48 -11.89 -10.84
N ARG A 850 -17.48 -11.49 -9.55
CA ARG A 850 -17.71 -12.40 -8.41
C ARG A 850 -19.08 -13.10 -8.44
N TYR A 851 -20.07 -12.60 -9.18
CA TYR A 851 -21.32 -13.32 -9.43
C TYR A 851 -21.40 -13.88 -10.86
N GLN A 852 -20.92 -13.14 -11.86
CA GLN A 852 -20.96 -13.58 -13.27
C GLN A 852 -20.24 -14.91 -13.51
N ILE A 853 -19.15 -15.19 -12.78
CA ILE A 853 -18.44 -16.47 -12.91
C ILE A 853 -19.34 -17.65 -12.53
N LEU A 854 -20.18 -17.51 -11.50
CA LEU A 854 -21.13 -18.55 -11.12
C LEU A 854 -22.22 -18.71 -12.18
N MET A 855 -22.75 -17.60 -12.70
CA MET A 855 -23.76 -17.61 -13.77
C MET A 855 -23.28 -18.35 -15.02
N ARG A 856 -21.98 -18.25 -15.36
CA ARG A 856 -21.38 -18.94 -16.51
C ARG A 856 -21.03 -20.41 -16.23
N THR A 857 -20.55 -20.71 -15.03
CA THR A 857 -20.00 -22.05 -14.70
C THR A 857 -21.03 -22.99 -14.11
N LYS A 858 -22.04 -22.46 -13.39
CA LYS A 858 -23.11 -23.21 -12.71
C LYS A 858 -24.44 -22.41 -12.75
N PRO A 859 -25.08 -22.28 -13.93
CA PRO A 859 -26.23 -21.39 -14.14
C PRO A 859 -27.43 -21.70 -13.22
N GLU A 860 -27.77 -22.96 -13.00
CA GLU A 860 -28.89 -23.35 -12.12
C GLU A 860 -28.65 -22.97 -10.66
N VAL A 861 -27.42 -23.20 -10.16
CA VAL A 861 -27.03 -22.78 -8.80
C VAL A 861 -27.06 -21.27 -8.69
N ALA A 862 -26.57 -20.56 -9.70
CA ALA A 862 -26.60 -19.10 -9.72
C ALA A 862 -28.03 -18.56 -9.67
N LYS A 863 -28.97 -19.15 -10.43
CA LYS A 863 -30.38 -18.75 -10.44
C LYS A 863 -31.02 -18.92 -9.06
N LEU A 864 -30.80 -20.07 -8.42
CA LEU A 864 -31.29 -20.34 -7.06
C LEU A 864 -30.73 -19.35 -6.03
N LEU A 865 -29.40 -19.15 -6.02
CA LEU A 865 -28.77 -18.25 -5.05
C LEU A 865 -29.14 -16.78 -5.28
N MET A 866 -29.37 -16.36 -6.53
CA MET A 866 -29.87 -15.01 -6.83
C MET A 866 -31.30 -14.79 -6.32
N GLN A 867 -32.17 -15.79 -6.47
CA GLN A 867 -33.53 -15.73 -5.90
C GLN A 867 -33.47 -15.63 -4.37
N GLN A 868 -32.69 -16.50 -3.72
CA GLN A 868 -32.52 -16.46 -2.26
C GLN A 868 -31.90 -15.14 -1.78
N SER A 869 -30.98 -14.54 -2.55
CA SER A 869 -30.40 -13.23 -2.22
C SER A 869 -31.46 -12.12 -2.29
N GLN A 870 -32.37 -12.19 -3.27
CA GLN A 870 -33.49 -11.26 -3.36
C GLN A 870 -34.51 -11.45 -2.23
N GLU A 871 -34.74 -12.68 -1.79
CA GLU A 871 -35.55 -13.01 -0.62
C GLU A 871 -34.90 -12.49 0.67
N ASP A 872 -33.58 -12.65 0.83
CA ASP A 872 -32.80 -12.11 1.94
C ASP A 872 -32.94 -10.57 2.06
N ILE A 873 -33.05 -9.84 0.94
CA ILE A 873 -33.26 -8.38 0.92
C ILE A 873 -34.70 -7.97 1.27
N LYS A 874 -35.69 -8.82 0.94
CA LYS A 874 -37.10 -8.54 1.21
C LYS A 874 -37.47 -8.75 2.67
N ARG A 875 -36.79 -9.70 3.32
CA ARG A 875 -36.92 -10.00 4.75
C ARG A 875 -36.16 -8.95 5.55
#